data_AF-A0A7X7N729-F1
#
_entry.id   AF-A0A7X7N729-F1
#
_cell.length_a   1.000
_cell.length_b   1.000
_cell.length_c   1.000
_cell.angle_alpha   90.00
_cell.angle_beta   90.00
_cell.angle_gamma   90.00
#
_symmetry.space_group_name_H-M   'P 1'
#
loop_
_entity.id
_entity.type
_entity.pdbx_description
1 polymer ?
#
loop_
_entity_poly.entity_id
_entity_poly.type
_entity_poly.pdbx_seq_one_letter_code
_entity_poly.pdbx_strand_id
1 'polypeptide(L)'
;MIISKFNRYFAKHGRNTYIVLGIIISVIFVFSLGDGMDGCGYRQHGLKSFGKMYGKNLSAKMMTEEMRKTSLAYMIKTGQDISKQAGDSAVLQLTLQKMRGLRTAKEMGLDKVADQDIRDAIMDIPFFGGKENFQRQAYDGFVKNFLPQFRMTAADFDEVIKESIIIDRLEAKITEGIEVTQDEVNEFLESYKISTHAIVMDTKRDAAPSNEEIQKFFETRKSEIKLEDQRSAIVATATAQDIIAKADAPNADKALKDKLAISEDEIKNDFEATKDRLYKEKKLEEVKEQINDKLRLRKASELANKTIGTIIDELAKSAPKDETVEAKVARFVKIANEAGATVAATGFFTTGDTIPNMKSRQPGLARSIRALNNAGETTQNVTIIGGFCVAILKEIKPGEMPKEINDELQDKIADKLTTEKAIVFFNEKIAPYKDKLAGVESVWDLWPEHQKELEAKKLDMDQMMAEYSKFREFLTDYLMPFFKEELRSAKVVAFKPATFEERITVAEDELKAEYEKKKAEYEKKQVRLNQIVVNIDEKDDDATKAAKKAKLEKVLEQLKQGMQFNDLVKDASDDEDTKEKQGDTGLVNVNTLDEEVANAALALEIGQVSKIIETKNAYWLVKLAEKDMGKTFNDKSVQDELTKAIKANKAKNMAADKALELSNQFTDAATENDKAGQEKKSDVELFNAMLSTGIPDAEVIDLFKVNKNATIPNIGRETKLMEAIFGRKPDAPFTYMVAGTNASFVACVTEVIPSYMVIPSEQEADALNRLKNLYKKETAMAAALKIANDKVAAINKELAAGATLEKAAGNDKFIPVKDEIDFQNIYGNRELNVRDHQALLKALHLGKEGAVTTPVKTNNGYILPFLEKRTVKDTDEAKSLAEQIKSSKLRQKQQKRLSDFYAQLETESNTKLVEELIREK
;
A
#
# COMPACT_ATOMS: atom_id res chain seq x y z
N MET A 1 -16.53 28.01 -27.85
CA MET A 1 -15.79 29.01 -28.61
C MET A 1 -14.28 28.88 -28.42
N ILE A 2 -13.74 28.81 -27.21
CA ILE A 2 -12.28 28.63 -27.05
C ILE A 2 -11.85 27.17 -27.27
N ILE A 3 -12.64 26.19 -26.80
CA ILE A 3 -12.24 24.76 -26.85
C ILE A 3 -12.41 24.11 -28.23
N SER A 4 -13.48 24.40 -28.98
CA SER A 4 -13.64 23.84 -30.34
C SER A 4 -12.80 24.55 -31.41
N LYS A 5 -12.50 25.85 -31.23
CA LYS A 5 -11.45 26.53 -32.04
C LYS A 5 -10.05 26.05 -31.65
N PHE A 6 -9.84 25.61 -30.42
CA PHE A 6 -8.63 24.90 -30.00
C PHE A 6 -8.50 23.54 -30.72
N ASN A 7 -9.52 22.67 -30.67
CA ASN A 7 -9.54 21.35 -31.32
C ASN A 7 -9.30 21.40 -32.84
N ARG A 8 -9.86 22.39 -33.53
CA ARG A 8 -9.67 22.57 -34.98
C ARG A 8 -8.33 23.24 -35.35
N TYR A 9 -7.73 23.98 -34.41
CA TYR A 9 -6.37 24.54 -34.54
C TYR A 9 -5.29 23.47 -34.27
N PHE A 10 -5.56 22.51 -33.36
CA PHE A 10 -4.69 21.34 -33.06
C PHE A 10 -4.51 20.38 -34.24
N ALA A 11 -5.49 20.30 -35.15
CA ALA A 11 -5.41 19.43 -36.33
C ALA A 11 -4.59 20.01 -37.48
N LYS A 12 -4.35 21.34 -37.51
CA LYS A 12 -3.75 22.05 -38.66
C LYS A 12 -2.27 22.41 -38.49
N HIS A 13 -1.78 22.47 -37.25
CA HIS A 13 -0.40 22.86 -36.93
C HIS A 13 0.25 21.81 -36.04
N GLY A 14 1.15 20.99 -36.61
CA GLY A 14 1.74 19.83 -35.95
C GLY A 14 2.46 20.13 -34.62
N ARG A 15 2.73 19.06 -33.86
CA ARG A 15 3.29 18.99 -32.48
C ARG A 15 4.43 19.99 -32.17
N ASN A 16 5.21 20.41 -33.15
CA ASN A 16 6.31 21.37 -32.98
C ASN A 16 5.84 22.82 -32.72
N THR A 17 4.67 23.23 -33.24
CA THR A 17 4.13 24.58 -33.02
C THR A 17 3.65 24.79 -31.58
N TYR A 18 3.30 23.70 -30.88
CA TYR A 18 2.83 23.73 -29.49
C TYR A 18 3.95 23.70 -28.45
N ILE A 19 5.11 23.13 -28.78
CA ILE A 19 6.30 23.28 -27.93
C ILE A 19 6.71 24.76 -27.92
N VAL A 20 6.67 25.43 -29.07
CA VAL A 20 6.98 26.86 -29.19
C VAL A 20 5.91 27.74 -28.50
N LEU A 21 4.61 27.47 -28.69
CA LEU A 21 3.54 28.25 -28.04
C LEU A 21 3.43 27.99 -26.53
N GLY A 22 3.69 26.75 -26.10
CA GLY A 22 3.76 26.35 -24.70
C GLY A 22 4.94 26.99 -23.98
N ILE A 23 6.10 27.08 -24.63
CA ILE A 23 7.25 27.85 -24.13
C ILE A 23 6.92 29.34 -24.04
N ILE A 24 6.26 29.93 -25.04
CA ILE A 24 5.87 31.35 -25.03
C ILE A 24 4.84 31.66 -23.92
N ILE A 25 3.84 30.81 -23.71
CA ILE A 25 2.82 31.02 -22.66
C ILE A 25 3.40 30.76 -21.27
N SER A 26 4.29 29.78 -21.12
CA SER A 26 5.02 29.54 -19.86
C SER A 26 5.94 30.71 -19.53
N VAL A 27 6.61 31.30 -20.52
CA VAL A 27 7.46 32.50 -20.38
C VAL A 27 6.64 33.79 -20.19
N ILE A 28 5.34 33.81 -20.48
CA ILE A 28 4.48 34.97 -20.14
C ILE A 28 3.87 34.82 -18.74
N PHE A 29 3.49 33.59 -18.35
CA PHE A 29 2.88 33.33 -17.03
C PHE A 29 3.90 33.27 -15.87
N VAL A 30 5.16 32.89 -16.14
CA VAL A 30 6.26 32.94 -15.16
C VAL A 30 6.74 34.37 -14.89
N PHE A 31 6.40 35.36 -15.74
CA PHE A 31 7.00 36.69 -15.71
C PHE A 31 6.05 37.84 -15.33
N SER A 32 4.77 37.58 -14.99
CA SER A 32 3.80 38.68 -14.73
C SER A 32 3.17 38.73 -13.34
N LEU A 33 3.44 37.78 -12.42
CA LEU A 33 2.96 37.87 -11.03
C LEU A 33 4.00 37.30 -10.07
N GLY A 34 4.80 38.17 -9.47
CA GLY A 34 5.75 37.83 -8.41
C GLY A 34 6.79 38.93 -8.22
N ASP A 35 6.88 39.45 -7.01
CA ASP A 35 7.88 40.44 -6.57
C ASP A 35 9.31 40.07 -7.01
N GLY A 36 10.08 41.08 -7.45
CA GLY A 36 11.53 41.12 -7.63
C GLY A 36 12.28 39.80 -7.90
N MET A 37 12.66 39.55 -9.15
CA MET A 37 13.62 38.49 -9.53
C MET A 37 15.06 38.85 -9.10
N ASP A 38 15.42 38.56 -7.85
CA ASP A 38 16.83 38.36 -7.44
C ASP A 38 17.21 36.88 -7.64
N GLY A 39 17.30 36.45 -8.91
CA GLY A 39 17.39 35.04 -9.33
C GLY A 39 18.75 34.34 -9.21
N CYS A 40 19.66 34.80 -8.35
CA CYS A 40 20.91 34.09 -7.99
C CYS A 40 21.39 34.69 -6.66
N GLY A 41 20.67 34.37 -5.59
CA GLY A 41 20.84 34.97 -4.27
C GLY A 41 21.55 34.06 -3.27
N TYR A 42 22.76 33.58 -3.58
CA TYR A 42 23.64 33.10 -2.50
C TYR A 42 23.81 34.30 -1.56
N ARG A 43 23.29 34.21 -0.32
CA ARG A 43 23.44 35.28 0.68
C ARG A 43 24.92 35.44 1.03
N GLN A 44 25.64 36.19 0.21
CA GLN A 44 27.03 36.57 0.45
C GLN A 44 27.08 37.58 1.59
N HIS A 45 27.21 37.08 2.82
CA HIS A 45 27.88 37.85 3.85
C HIS A 45 29.34 37.37 3.95
N GLY A 46 30.24 37.96 3.14
CA GLY A 46 31.67 38.03 3.46
C GLY A 46 32.64 36.99 2.87
N LEU A 47 32.19 36.03 2.05
CA LEU A 47 33.07 35.02 1.44
C LEU A 47 34.04 35.63 0.39
N LYS A 48 35.35 35.53 0.64
CA LYS A 48 36.41 35.99 -0.29
C LYS A 48 36.84 34.95 -1.33
N SER A 49 36.59 33.66 -1.07
CA SER A 49 37.01 32.53 -1.92
C SER A 49 36.06 31.35 -1.74
N PHE A 50 35.81 30.61 -2.81
CA PHE A 50 35.03 29.36 -2.81
C PHE A 50 35.91 28.13 -2.58
N GLY A 51 37.24 28.29 -2.62
CA GLY A 51 38.19 27.20 -2.40
C GLY A 51 39.25 27.06 -3.49
N LYS A 52 39.66 25.84 -3.80
CA LYS A 52 40.62 25.51 -4.86
C LYS A 52 40.11 24.39 -5.76
N MET A 53 40.35 24.50 -7.06
CA MET A 53 40.13 23.42 -8.04
C MET A 53 41.37 23.29 -8.92
N TYR A 54 41.87 22.07 -9.08
CA TYR A 54 43.15 21.79 -9.74
C TYR A 54 44.32 22.64 -9.19
N GLY A 55 44.34 22.87 -7.88
CA GLY A 55 45.34 23.70 -7.21
C GLY A 55 45.20 25.22 -7.41
N LYS A 56 44.29 25.70 -8.27
CA LYS A 56 44.02 27.13 -8.50
C LYS A 56 42.92 27.65 -7.58
N ASN A 57 43.06 28.88 -7.08
CA ASN A 57 42.05 29.53 -6.23
C ASN A 57 40.79 29.87 -7.02
N LEU A 58 39.62 29.57 -6.44
CA LEU A 58 38.30 29.95 -6.95
C LEU A 58 37.84 31.23 -6.24
N SER A 59 37.99 32.40 -6.85
CA SER A 59 37.54 33.65 -6.25
C SER A 59 36.01 33.74 -6.21
N ALA A 60 35.46 34.43 -5.20
CA ALA A 60 34.01 34.59 -5.08
C ALA A 60 33.39 35.28 -6.29
N LYS A 61 34.05 36.32 -6.81
CA LYS A 61 33.59 37.05 -8.00
C LYS A 61 33.50 36.13 -9.23
N MET A 62 34.57 35.37 -9.51
CA MET A 62 34.61 34.45 -10.65
C MET A 62 33.53 33.37 -10.54
N MET A 63 33.37 32.76 -9.36
CA MET A 63 32.35 31.72 -9.18
C MET A 63 30.93 32.27 -9.34
N THR A 64 30.65 33.47 -8.83
CA THR A 64 29.33 34.09 -9.02
C THR A 64 29.04 34.36 -10.51
N GLU A 65 30.03 34.83 -11.28
CA GLU A 65 29.89 35.03 -12.73
C GLU A 65 29.63 33.70 -13.46
N GLU A 66 30.42 32.66 -13.15
CA GLU A 66 30.28 31.33 -13.75
C GLU A 66 28.97 30.62 -13.37
N MET A 67 28.47 30.82 -12.15
CA MET A 67 27.17 30.31 -11.72
C MET A 67 26.02 30.96 -12.50
N ARG A 68 26.05 32.28 -12.73
CA ARG A 68 25.02 32.97 -13.53
C ARG A 68 25.00 32.47 -14.97
N LYS A 69 26.18 32.32 -15.59
CA LYS A 69 26.31 31.70 -16.92
C LYS A 69 25.74 30.28 -16.96
N THR A 70 26.03 29.48 -15.95
CA THR A 70 25.56 28.08 -15.85
C THR A 70 24.04 28.02 -15.67
N SER A 71 23.46 28.88 -14.83
CA SER A 71 22.00 29.01 -14.68
C SER A 71 21.34 29.43 -15.98
N LEU A 72 21.91 30.39 -16.70
CA LEU A 72 21.39 30.82 -18.00
C LEU A 72 21.48 29.71 -19.04
N ALA A 73 22.61 29.00 -19.15
CA ALA A 73 22.79 27.85 -20.04
C ALA A 73 21.75 26.75 -19.76
N TYR A 74 21.54 26.43 -18.48
CA TYR A 74 20.55 25.44 -18.06
C TYR A 74 19.13 25.88 -18.43
N MET A 75 18.81 27.16 -18.23
CA MET A 75 17.50 27.71 -18.57
C MET A 75 17.23 27.70 -20.07
N ILE A 76 18.22 28.02 -20.90
CA ILE A 76 18.10 27.93 -22.36
C ILE A 76 17.82 26.48 -22.79
N LYS A 77 18.51 25.51 -22.17
CA LYS A 77 18.39 24.09 -22.51
C LYS A 77 17.10 23.45 -22.03
N THR A 78 16.59 23.83 -20.85
CA THR A 78 15.47 23.15 -20.18
C THR A 78 14.19 23.98 -20.07
N GLY A 79 14.27 25.30 -20.29
CA GLY A 79 13.20 26.24 -20.03
C GLY A 79 12.95 26.53 -18.55
N GLN A 80 13.78 26.02 -17.63
CA GLN A 80 13.58 26.09 -16.18
C GLN A 80 14.75 26.76 -15.47
N ASP A 81 14.46 27.46 -14.36
CA ASP A 81 15.47 28.06 -13.49
C ASP A 81 15.92 27.05 -12.43
N ILE A 82 17.13 26.51 -12.58
CA ILE A 82 17.67 25.51 -11.64
C ILE A 82 17.81 26.05 -10.21
N SER A 83 18.07 27.36 -10.04
CA SER A 83 18.20 27.96 -8.70
C SER A 83 16.88 27.87 -7.92
N LYS A 84 15.75 28.04 -8.62
CA LYS A 84 14.40 27.91 -8.04
C LYS A 84 13.99 26.46 -7.82
N GLN A 85 14.50 25.53 -8.63
CA GLN A 85 14.14 24.11 -8.54
C GLN A 85 14.93 23.33 -7.50
N ALA A 86 16.25 23.52 -7.47
CA ALA A 86 17.18 22.68 -6.73
C ALA A 86 18.11 23.48 -5.81
N GLY A 87 17.92 24.80 -5.73
CA GLY A 87 18.71 25.68 -4.88
C GLY A 87 20.11 25.97 -5.45
N ASP A 88 20.81 26.89 -4.78
CA ASP A 88 22.11 27.39 -5.24
C ASP A 88 23.23 26.34 -5.18
N SER A 89 23.11 25.34 -4.30
CA SER A 89 24.06 24.22 -4.22
C SER A 89 24.08 23.39 -5.51
N ALA A 90 22.92 23.16 -6.13
CA ALA A 90 22.85 22.47 -7.42
C ALA A 90 23.50 23.29 -8.54
N VAL A 91 23.30 24.61 -8.54
CA VAL A 91 23.96 25.53 -9.49
C VAL A 91 25.48 25.48 -9.33
N LEU A 92 25.96 25.46 -8.09
CA LEU A 92 27.39 25.36 -7.78
C LEU A 92 27.98 24.04 -8.32
N GLN A 93 27.30 22.91 -8.09
CA GLN A 93 27.76 21.60 -8.58
C GLN A 93 27.83 21.55 -10.11
N LEU A 94 26.77 22.01 -10.81
CA LEU A 94 26.80 22.08 -12.27
C LEU A 94 27.89 23.02 -12.78
N THR A 95 28.14 24.13 -12.07
CA THR A 95 29.19 25.08 -12.44
C THR A 95 30.56 24.42 -12.36
N LEU A 96 30.85 23.72 -11.25
CA LEU A 96 32.10 22.98 -11.09
C LEU A 96 32.24 21.89 -12.15
N GLN A 97 31.16 21.15 -12.46
CA GLN A 97 31.13 20.16 -13.54
C GLN A 97 31.45 20.79 -14.91
N LYS A 98 30.79 21.89 -15.27
CA LYS A 98 31.02 22.65 -16.50
C LYS A 98 32.49 23.09 -16.60
N MET A 99 33.05 23.67 -15.54
CA MET A 99 34.44 24.12 -15.55
C MET A 99 35.44 22.97 -15.75
N ARG A 100 35.20 21.80 -15.12
CA ARG A 100 35.99 20.58 -15.34
C ARG A 100 35.89 20.10 -16.79
N GLY A 101 34.67 20.11 -17.36
CA GLY A 101 34.42 19.78 -18.75
C GLY A 101 35.16 20.71 -19.72
N LEU A 102 35.00 22.03 -19.58
CA LEU A 102 35.66 23.03 -20.44
C LEU A 102 37.19 22.89 -20.43
N ARG A 103 37.77 22.63 -19.26
CA ARG A 103 39.21 22.36 -19.15
C ARG A 103 39.60 21.13 -19.97
N THR A 104 38.88 20.03 -19.81
CA THR A 104 39.17 18.76 -20.49
C THR A 104 38.97 18.89 -21.99
N ALA A 105 37.91 19.58 -22.42
CA ALA A 105 37.67 19.89 -23.83
C ALA A 105 38.84 20.66 -24.45
N LYS A 106 39.41 21.64 -23.72
CA LYS A 106 40.61 22.36 -24.16
C LYS A 106 41.84 21.47 -24.24
N GLU A 107 42.05 20.58 -23.28
CA GLU A 107 43.15 19.60 -23.31
C GLU A 107 43.01 18.62 -24.50
N MET A 108 41.78 18.33 -24.92
CA MET A 108 41.45 17.52 -26.10
C MET A 108 41.40 18.30 -27.42
N GLY A 109 41.64 19.62 -27.40
CA GLY A 109 41.61 20.49 -28.59
C GLY A 109 40.21 20.75 -29.16
N LEU A 110 39.16 20.65 -28.34
CA LEU A 110 37.75 20.84 -28.72
C LEU A 110 37.23 22.28 -28.46
N ASP A 111 38.08 23.19 -27.97
CA ASP A 111 37.71 24.53 -27.50
C ASP A 111 37.55 25.59 -28.60
N LYS A 112 37.88 25.26 -29.86
CA LYS A 112 37.80 26.18 -31.00
C LYS A 112 36.38 26.24 -31.56
N VAL A 113 35.67 27.34 -31.36
CA VAL A 113 34.32 27.59 -31.90
C VAL A 113 34.36 28.81 -32.82
N ALA A 114 33.81 28.71 -34.02
CA ALA A 114 33.72 29.83 -34.95
C ALA A 114 32.51 30.72 -34.61
N ASP A 115 32.61 32.03 -34.88
CA ASP A 115 31.48 32.97 -34.67
C ASP A 115 30.21 32.53 -35.42
N GLN A 116 30.37 31.87 -36.57
CA GLN A 116 29.25 31.31 -37.31
C GLN A 116 28.53 30.20 -36.53
N ASP A 117 29.26 29.32 -35.83
CA ASP A 117 28.67 28.25 -35.03
C ASP A 117 27.85 28.83 -33.87
N ILE A 118 28.35 29.91 -33.25
CA ILE A 118 27.65 30.62 -32.17
C ILE A 118 26.35 31.23 -32.70
N ARG A 119 26.42 31.93 -33.84
CA ARG A 119 25.23 32.51 -34.48
C ARG A 119 24.21 31.44 -34.87
N ASP A 120 24.65 30.35 -35.47
CA ASP A 120 23.79 29.24 -35.87
C ASP A 120 23.12 28.60 -34.66
N ALA A 121 23.86 28.37 -33.57
CA ALA A 121 23.32 27.83 -32.33
C ALA A 121 22.28 28.77 -31.71
N ILE A 122 22.54 30.10 -31.69
CA ILE A 122 21.55 31.09 -31.23
C ILE A 122 20.29 31.03 -32.08
N MET A 123 20.43 30.98 -33.41
CA MET A 123 19.28 30.93 -34.31
C MET A 123 18.45 29.66 -34.13
N ASP A 124 19.09 28.56 -33.75
CA ASP A 124 18.42 27.27 -33.56
C ASP A 124 17.65 27.16 -32.23
N ILE A 125 17.88 28.07 -31.28
CA ILE A 125 17.16 28.08 -30.00
C ILE A 125 15.65 28.22 -30.27
N PRO A 126 14.79 27.25 -29.85
CA PRO A 126 13.36 27.27 -30.11
C PRO A 126 12.65 28.50 -29.55
N PHE A 127 13.17 29.05 -28.44
CA PHE A 127 12.70 30.28 -27.83
C PHE A 127 12.74 31.49 -28.80
N PHE A 128 13.62 31.49 -29.79
CA PHE A 128 13.71 32.52 -30.81
C PHE A 128 13.05 32.12 -32.14
N GLY A 129 12.26 31.04 -32.19
CA GLY A 129 11.56 30.59 -33.40
C GLY A 129 12.33 29.58 -34.26
N GLY A 130 13.56 29.22 -33.89
CA GLY A 130 14.39 28.23 -34.60
C GLY A 130 14.99 28.73 -35.92
N LYS A 131 15.95 27.97 -36.47
CA LYS A 131 16.84 28.45 -37.56
C LYS A 131 16.10 28.98 -38.79
N GLU A 132 14.96 28.37 -39.14
CA GLU A 132 14.17 28.76 -40.31
C GLU A 132 13.19 29.93 -40.06
N ASN A 133 12.79 30.18 -38.81
CA ASN A 133 11.78 31.18 -38.44
C ASN A 133 12.27 32.12 -37.33
N PHE A 134 13.57 32.45 -37.35
CA PHE A 134 14.20 33.25 -36.32
C PHE A 134 13.53 34.62 -36.14
N GLN A 135 13.00 34.86 -34.95
CA GLN A 135 12.28 36.06 -34.58
C GLN A 135 13.24 37.07 -33.97
N ARG A 136 13.73 38.01 -34.79
CA ARG A 136 14.67 39.04 -34.34
C ARG A 136 14.14 39.86 -33.16
N GLN A 137 12.84 40.14 -33.12
CA GLN A 137 12.21 40.86 -32.02
C GLN A 137 12.26 40.10 -30.69
N ALA A 138 12.13 38.76 -30.71
CA ALA A 138 12.25 37.93 -29.52
C ALA A 138 13.68 37.93 -28.98
N TYR A 139 14.67 37.83 -29.88
CA TYR A 139 16.09 37.93 -29.52
C TYR A 139 16.43 39.32 -28.95
N ASP A 140 16.02 40.40 -29.62
CA ASP A 140 16.29 41.75 -29.16
C ASP A 140 15.59 42.02 -27.81
N GLY A 141 14.40 41.49 -27.59
CA GLY A 141 13.68 41.54 -26.31
C GLY A 141 14.41 40.76 -25.21
N PHE A 142 14.94 39.58 -25.51
CA PHE A 142 15.75 38.79 -24.59
C PHE A 142 17.03 39.55 -24.19
N VAL A 143 17.75 40.10 -25.16
CA VAL A 143 18.98 40.86 -24.88
C VAL A 143 18.70 42.13 -24.06
N LYS A 144 17.63 42.87 -24.38
CA LYS A 144 17.34 44.16 -23.75
C LYS A 144 16.64 44.05 -22.40
N ASN A 145 15.76 43.06 -22.22
CA ASN A 145 14.88 43.00 -21.06
C ASN A 145 15.19 41.83 -20.13
N PHE A 146 15.77 40.74 -20.64
CA PHE A 146 15.98 39.50 -19.90
C PHE A 146 17.42 39.32 -19.39
N LEU A 147 18.43 39.43 -20.26
CA LEU A 147 19.84 39.32 -19.85
C LEU A 147 20.26 40.28 -18.71
N PRO A 148 19.77 41.53 -18.65
CA PRO A 148 20.07 42.43 -17.54
C PRO A 148 19.60 41.92 -16.17
N GLN A 149 18.55 41.08 -16.13
CA GLN A 149 18.08 40.45 -14.89
C GLN A 149 19.10 39.45 -14.33
N PHE A 150 19.90 38.82 -15.22
CA PHE A 150 21.03 37.98 -14.88
C PHE A 150 22.34 38.78 -14.71
N ARG A 151 22.30 40.11 -14.82
CA ARG A 151 23.48 40.99 -14.87
C ARG A 151 24.46 40.60 -15.99
N MET A 152 23.92 40.23 -17.15
CA MET A 152 24.67 39.77 -18.31
C MET A 152 24.42 40.66 -19.53
N THR A 153 25.37 40.65 -20.46
CA THR A 153 25.32 41.34 -21.75
C THR A 153 25.15 40.36 -22.91
N ALA A 154 24.93 40.87 -24.12
CA ALA A 154 24.90 40.04 -25.33
C ALA A 154 26.22 39.27 -25.54
N ALA A 155 27.37 39.88 -25.22
CA ALA A 155 28.66 39.20 -25.32
C ALA A 155 28.80 38.06 -24.30
N ASP A 156 28.25 38.22 -23.10
CA ASP A 156 28.21 37.13 -22.11
C ASP A 156 27.31 35.99 -22.58
N PHE A 157 26.21 36.30 -23.27
CA PHE A 157 25.34 35.30 -23.88
C PHE A 157 26.06 34.53 -25.01
N ASP A 158 26.78 35.23 -25.89
CA ASP A 158 27.60 34.59 -26.93
C ASP A 158 28.64 33.62 -26.30
N GLU A 159 29.29 34.03 -25.20
CA GLU A 159 30.23 33.16 -24.48
C GLU A 159 29.52 31.95 -23.82
N VAL A 160 28.30 32.12 -23.28
CA VAL A 160 27.49 30.99 -22.77
C VAL A 160 27.18 29.97 -23.87
N ILE A 161 26.81 30.44 -25.06
CA ILE A 161 26.51 29.57 -26.20
C ILE A 161 27.78 28.86 -26.66
N LYS A 162 28.90 29.57 -26.74
CA LYS A 162 30.20 28.98 -27.05
C LYS A 162 30.63 27.91 -26.04
N GLU A 163 30.54 28.19 -24.74
CA GLU A 163 30.83 27.20 -23.69
C GLU A 163 29.92 25.97 -23.82
N SER A 164 28.65 26.17 -24.15
CA SER A 164 27.69 25.07 -24.39
C SER A 164 28.09 24.21 -25.58
N ILE A 165 28.48 24.81 -26.71
CA ILE A 165 28.98 24.09 -27.89
C ILE A 165 30.23 23.26 -27.55
N ILE A 166 31.16 23.80 -26.76
CA ILE A 166 32.37 23.09 -26.35
C ILE A 166 32.02 21.88 -25.48
N ILE A 167 31.10 22.03 -24.53
CA ILE A 167 30.62 20.94 -23.69
C ILE A 167 29.90 19.89 -24.54
N ASP A 168 29.00 20.27 -25.44
CA ASP A 168 28.28 19.33 -26.30
C ASP A 168 29.24 18.53 -27.19
N ARG A 169 30.31 19.16 -27.71
CA ARG A 169 31.38 18.47 -28.47
C ARG A 169 32.16 17.48 -27.60
N LEU A 170 32.49 17.87 -26.37
CA LEU A 170 33.15 16.98 -25.41
C LEU A 170 32.26 15.78 -25.11
N GLU A 171 31.00 16.02 -24.75
CA GLU A 171 30.06 14.97 -24.39
C GLU A 171 29.78 14.02 -25.57
N ALA A 172 29.66 14.56 -26.78
CA ALA A 172 29.55 13.76 -28.01
C ALA A 172 30.80 12.89 -28.23
N LYS A 173 32.00 13.43 -27.98
CA LYS A 173 33.25 12.66 -28.10
C LYS A 173 33.38 11.55 -27.07
N ILE A 174 32.92 11.80 -25.84
CA ILE A 174 32.94 10.82 -24.74
C ILE A 174 31.91 9.70 -24.95
N THR A 175 30.82 10.00 -25.64
CA THR A 175 29.72 9.05 -25.93
C THR A 175 29.80 8.43 -27.32
N GLU A 176 30.81 8.79 -28.11
CA GLU A 176 31.08 8.22 -29.43
C GLU A 176 31.30 6.69 -29.34
N GLY A 177 30.67 5.94 -30.24
CA GLY A 177 30.77 4.48 -30.29
C GLY A 177 29.88 3.72 -29.29
N ILE A 178 29.03 4.42 -28.51
CA ILE A 178 28.00 3.74 -27.72
C ILE A 178 26.90 3.23 -28.64
N GLU A 179 26.74 1.92 -28.69
CA GLU A 179 25.70 1.26 -29.46
C GLU A 179 24.72 0.51 -28.55
N VAL A 180 23.48 0.39 -29.02
CA VAL A 180 22.47 -0.50 -28.46
C VAL A 180 22.34 -1.68 -29.39
N THR A 181 22.64 -2.87 -28.87
CA THR A 181 22.56 -4.11 -29.62
C THR A 181 21.09 -4.49 -29.88
N GLN A 182 20.84 -5.27 -30.92
CA GLN A 182 19.47 -5.73 -31.20
C GLN A 182 18.94 -6.65 -30.09
N ASP A 183 19.81 -7.42 -29.45
CA ASP A 183 19.47 -8.31 -28.33
C ASP A 183 18.88 -7.52 -27.14
N GLU A 184 19.51 -6.39 -26.79
CA GLU A 184 19.01 -5.48 -25.75
C GLU A 184 17.64 -4.87 -26.07
N VAL A 185 17.25 -4.80 -27.34
CA VAL A 185 15.94 -4.33 -27.77
C VAL A 185 14.93 -5.49 -27.77
N ASN A 186 15.35 -6.67 -28.23
CA ASN A 186 14.53 -7.86 -28.32
C ASN A 186 14.01 -8.32 -26.95
N GLU A 187 14.75 -8.10 -25.86
CA GLU A 187 14.31 -8.34 -24.47
C GLU A 187 12.87 -7.85 -24.19
N PHE A 188 12.45 -6.75 -24.83
CA PHE A 188 11.14 -6.11 -24.64
C PHE A 188 10.12 -6.45 -25.74
N LEU A 189 10.56 -7.07 -26.83
CA LEU A 189 9.75 -7.40 -28.01
C LEU A 189 9.50 -8.91 -28.16
N GLU A 190 10.21 -9.73 -27.39
CA GLU A 190 10.07 -11.17 -27.35
C GLU A 190 8.77 -11.57 -26.62
N SER A 191 8.04 -12.51 -27.22
CA SER A 191 7.03 -13.32 -26.57
C SER A 191 7.51 -14.75 -26.42
N TYR A 192 7.11 -15.39 -25.33
CA TYR A 192 7.58 -16.71 -24.94
C TYR A 192 6.38 -17.64 -24.74
N LYS A 193 6.38 -18.75 -25.47
CA LYS A 193 5.52 -19.88 -25.16
C LYS A 193 6.27 -20.81 -24.22
N ILE A 194 5.67 -21.09 -23.06
CA ILE A 194 6.33 -21.85 -22.01
C ILE A 194 5.41 -22.90 -21.39
N SER A 195 6.03 -23.95 -20.87
CA SER A 195 5.43 -24.83 -19.87
C SER A 195 6.19 -24.68 -18.56
N THR A 196 5.55 -24.90 -17.42
CA THR A 196 6.21 -24.78 -16.11
C THR A 196 6.03 -26.01 -15.24
N HIS A 197 7.04 -26.32 -14.43
CA HIS A 197 6.93 -27.28 -13.34
C HIS A 197 7.22 -26.59 -12.01
N ALA A 198 6.35 -26.77 -11.01
CA ALA A 198 6.51 -26.15 -9.70
C ALA A 198 7.26 -27.07 -8.74
N ILE A 199 8.33 -26.55 -8.13
CA ILE A 199 9.02 -27.11 -6.98
C ILE A 199 8.48 -26.40 -5.74
N VAL A 200 7.58 -27.05 -5.02
CA VAL A 200 6.99 -26.52 -3.79
C VAL A 200 7.90 -26.83 -2.60
N MET A 201 8.14 -25.82 -1.76
CA MET A 201 8.90 -25.99 -0.52
C MET A 201 8.13 -26.85 0.48
N ASP A 202 8.81 -27.73 1.22
CA ASP A 202 8.20 -28.51 2.30
C ASP A 202 8.81 -28.08 3.64
N THR A 203 8.13 -27.19 4.36
CA THR A 203 8.61 -26.70 5.66
C THR A 203 8.57 -27.74 6.77
N LYS A 204 7.84 -28.85 6.60
CA LYS A 204 7.82 -29.94 7.57
C LYS A 204 8.98 -30.88 7.36
N ARG A 205 9.30 -31.21 6.11
CA ARG A 205 10.41 -32.10 5.77
C ARG A 205 11.76 -31.38 5.77
N ASP A 206 11.87 -30.27 5.04
CA ASP A 206 13.16 -29.66 4.70
C ASP A 206 13.73 -28.79 5.83
N ALA A 207 12.87 -28.32 6.75
CA ALA A 207 13.29 -27.56 7.92
C ALA A 207 13.29 -28.37 9.22
N ALA A 208 12.92 -29.66 9.18
CA ALA A 208 13.00 -30.52 10.35
C ALA A 208 14.46 -30.79 10.73
N PRO A 209 14.80 -30.77 12.03
CA PRO A 209 16.08 -31.29 12.50
C PRO A 209 16.27 -32.73 12.06
N SER A 210 17.52 -33.09 11.73
CA SER A 210 17.85 -34.45 11.34
C SER A 210 17.71 -35.42 12.52
N ASN A 211 17.47 -36.70 12.23
CA ASN A 211 17.44 -37.74 13.27
C ASN A 211 18.74 -37.80 14.07
N GLU A 212 19.89 -37.53 13.44
CA GLU A 212 21.19 -37.45 14.11
C GLU A 212 21.26 -36.31 15.13
N GLU A 213 20.73 -35.13 14.78
CA GLU A 213 20.67 -33.98 15.69
C GLU A 213 19.74 -34.25 16.88
N ILE A 214 18.59 -34.88 16.63
CA ILE A 214 17.62 -35.26 17.66
C ILE A 214 18.25 -36.28 18.62
N GLN A 215 18.91 -37.32 18.08
CA GLN A 215 19.58 -38.34 18.88
C GLN A 215 20.69 -37.72 19.74
N LYS A 216 21.54 -36.88 19.14
CA LYS A 216 22.62 -36.18 19.86
C LYS A 216 22.08 -35.28 20.96
N PHE A 217 20.98 -34.56 20.72
CA PHE A 217 20.32 -33.76 21.74
C PHE A 217 19.82 -34.64 22.88
N PHE A 218 19.16 -35.76 22.59
CA PHE A 218 18.68 -36.67 23.62
C PHE A 218 19.82 -37.24 24.48
N GLU A 219 20.95 -37.61 23.87
CA GLU A 219 22.09 -38.18 24.58
C GLU A 219 22.76 -37.17 25.53
N THR A 220 22.89 -35.92 25.09
CA THR A 220 23.70 -34.90 25.79
C THR A 220 22.90 -33.90 26.61
N ARG A 221 21.63 -33.65 26.24
CA ARG A 221 20.84 -32.50 26.68
C ARG A 221 19.40 -32.84 27.09
N LYS A 222 19.04 -34.13 27.24
CA LYS A 222 17.69 -34.55 27.66
C LYS A 222 17.17 -33.88 28.94
N SER A 223 18.04 -33.49 29.87
CA SER A 223 17.66 -32.77 31.10
C SER A 223 17.04 -31.40 30.84
N GLU A 224 17.25 -30.82 29.65
CA GLU A 224 16.66 -29.55 29.27
C GLU A 224 15.22 -29.69 28.73
N ILE A 225 14.71 -30.91 28.59
CA ILE A 225 13.31 -31.18 28.21
C ILE A 225 12.51 -31.39 29.48
N LYS A 226 11.50 -30.55 29.68
CA LYS A 226 10.50 -30.75 30.72
C LYS A 226 9.34 -31.56 30.14
N LEU A 227 9.13 -32.75 30.67
CA LEU A 227 7.95 -33.54 30.37
C LEU A 227 6.77 -33.12 31.24
N GLU A 228 5.55 -33.30 30.73
CA GLU A 228 4.34 -33.02 31.49
C GLU A 228 4.17 -34.04 32.61
N ASP A 229 3.60 -33.60 33.74
CA ASP A 229 3.32 -34.50 34.86
C ASP A 229 2.28 -35.55 34.46
N GLN A 230 2.57 -36.80 34.82
CA GLN A 230 1.66 -37.92 34.69
C GLN A 230 0.57 -37.85 35.75
N ARG A 231 -0.67 -38.05 35.34
CA ARG A 231 -1.83 -38.08 36.24
C ARG A 231 -2.45 -39.46 36.27
N SER A 232 -2.82 -39.91 37.45
CA SER A 232 -3.73 -41.05 37.64
C SER A 232 -4.96 -40.58 38.42
N ALA A 233 -6.12 -41.11 38.06
CA ALA A 233 -7.41 -40.75 38.65
C ALA A 233 -8.23 -42.00 38.94
N ILE A 234 -9.23 -41.86 39.81
CA ILE A 234 -10.30 -42.85 39.94
C ILE A 234 -11.55 -42.24 39.30
N VAL A 235 -12.16 -42.98 38.37
CA VAL A 235 -13.32 -42.52 37.59
C VAL A 235 -14.54 -43.31 38.02
N ALA A 236 -15.59 -42.61 38.44
CA ALA A 236 -16.92 -43.16 38.64
C ALA A 236 -17.75 -42.89 37.38
N THR A 237 -18.24 -43.96 36.74
CA THR A 237 -18.95 -43.91 35.46
C THR A 237 -20.35 -44.47 35.61
N ALA A 238 -21.33 -43.78 35.05
CA ALA A 238 -22.70 -44.28 34.90
C ALA A 238 -23.08 -44.20 33.42
N THR A 239 -23.40 -45.36 32.83
CA THR A 239 -23.87 -45.43 31.44
C THR A 239 -25.32 -45.90 31.39
N ALA A 240 -26.04 -45.48 30.35
CA ALA A 240 -27.41 -45.92 30.13
C ALA A 240 -27.46 -47.45 29.93
N GLN A 241 -26.46 -48.02 29.28
CA GLN A 241 -26.34 -49.46 29.04
C GLN A 241 -26.15 -50.26 30.33
N ASP A 242 -25.28 -49.80 31.24
CA ASP A 242 -25.07 -50.48 32.53
C ASP A 242 -26.34 -50.45 33.39
N ILE A 243 -27.09 -49.34 33.36
CA ILE A 243 -28.35 -49.20 34.09
C ILE A 243 -29.43 -50.14 33.53
N ILE A 244 -29.56 -50.23 32.21
CA ILE A 244 -30.49 -51.17 31.56
C ILE A 244 -30.09 -52.62 31.89
N ALA A 245 -28.81 -52.97 31.74
CA ALA A 245 -28.31 -54.30 32.05
C ALA A 245 -28.55 -54.68 33.53
N LYS A 246 -28.37 -53.73 34.45
CA LYS A 246 -28.70 -53.92 35.88
C LYS A 246 -30.19 -54.13 36.10
N ALA A 247 -31.06 -53.45 35.37
CA ALA A 247 -32.51 -53.61 35.48
C ALA A 247 -33.01 -54.92 34.84
N ASP A 248 -32.35 -55.41 33.80
CA ASP A 248 -32.68 -56.65 33.10
C ASP A 248 -32.12 -57.90 33.78
N ALA A 249 -31.25 -57.74 34.79
CA ALA A 249 -30.71 -58.86 35.54
C ALA A 249 -31.83 -59.67 36.24
N PRO A 250 -31.69 -61.01 36.37
CA PRO A 250 -32.72 -61.88 36.95
C PRO A 250 -33.18 -61.47 38.36
N ASN A 251 -32.26 -60.93 39.16
CA ASN A 251 -32.50 -60.50 40.54
C ASN A 251 -32.48 -58.97 40.70
N ALA A 252 -32.76 -58.22 39.63
CA ALA A 252 -32.68 -56.77 39.65
C ALA A 252 -33.74 -56.13 40.55
N ASP A 253 -33.38 -54.98 41.13
CA ASP A 253 -34.25 -54.17 41.98
C ASP A 253 -35.54 -53.78 41.24
N LYS A 254 -36.68 -54.12 41.85
CA LYS A 254 -38.00 -53.79 41.33
C LYS A 254 -38.16 -52.28 41.13
N ALA A 255 -37.63 -51.46 42.03
CA ALA A 255 -37.70 -50.00 41.92
C ALA A 255 -36.91 -49.46 40.70
N LEU A 256 -35.83 -50.14 40.29
CA LEU A 256 -35.07 -49.78 39.09
C LEU A 256 -35.82 -50.20 37.81
N LYS A 257 -36.44 -51.39 37.82
CA LYS A 257 -37.32 -51.85 36.74
C LYS A 257 -38.48 -50.89 36.51
N ASP A 258 -39.14 -50.47 37.59
CA ASP A 258 -40.27 -49.55 37.53
C ASP A 258 -39.86 -48.17 36.97
N LYS A 259 -38.66 -47.67 37.34
CA LYS A 259 -38.12 -46.40 36.81
C LYS A 259 -37.78 -46.45 35.31
N LEU A 260 -37.50 -47.63 34.76
CA LEU A 260 -37.21 -47.82 33.33
C LEU A 260 -38.42 -48.31 32.52
N ALA A 261 -39.54 -48.61 33.17
CA ALA A 261 -40.75 -49.03 32.50
C ALA A 261 -41.27 -47.89 31.60
N ILE A 262 -41.63 -48.25 30.37
CA ILE A 262 -42.22 -47.32 29.41
C ILE A 262 -43.70 -47.68 29.27
N SER A 263 -44.58 -46.71 29.46
CA SER A 263 -46.02 -46.93 29.27
C SER A 263 -46.41 -46.91 27.79
N GLU A 264 -47.53 -47.53 27.46
CA GLU A 264 -48.13 -47.45 26.10
C GLU A 264 -48.40 -46.02 25.67
N ASP A 265 -48.78 -45.14 26.60
CA ASP A 265 -49.04 -43.73 26.31
C ASP A 265 -47.75 -42.97 25.98
N GLU A 266 -46.63 -43.27 26.66
CA GLU A 266 -45.32 -42.69 26.32
C GLU A 266 -44.87 -43.10 24.91
N ILE A 267 -45.10 -44.35 24.52
CA ILE A 267 -44.77 -44.85 23.17
C ILE A 267 -45.64 -44.17 22.12
N LYS A 268 -46.96 -44.06 22.35
CA LYS A 268 -47.87 -43.34 21.45
C LYS A 268 -47.48 -41.87 21.29
N ASN A 269 -47.16 -41.21 22.39
CA ASN A 269 -46.78 -39.79 22.37
C ASN A 269 -45.47 -39.53 21.62
N ASP A 270 -44.41 -40.36 21.80
CA ASP A 270 -43.15 -40.20 21.04
C ASP A 270 -43.35 -40.56 19.55
N PHE A 271 -44.22 -41.54 19.23
CA PHE A 271 -44.59 -41.85 17.84
C PHE A 271 -45.28 -40.67 17.17
N GLU A 272 -46.35 -40.13 17.77
CA GLU A 272 -47.08 -38.98 17.22
C GLU A 272 -46.17 -37.75 17.05
N ALA A 273 -45.27 -37.49 18.01
CA ALA A 273 -44.35 -36.36 17.95
C ALA A 273 -43.23 -36.52 16.89
N THR A 274 -42.93 -37.75 16.44
CA THR A 274 -41.79 -38.01 15.54
C THR A 274 -42.14 -38.72 14.23
N LYS A 275 -43.41 -39.08 14.02
CA LYS A 275 -43.89 -39.84 12.85
C LYS A 275 -43.51 -39.21 11.52
N ASP A 276 -43.64 -37.90 11.37
CA ASP A 276 -43.39 -37.21 10.10
C ASP A 276 -41.90 -37.11 9.76
N ARG A 277 -41.02 -37.19 10.78
CA ARG A 277 -39.57 -37.04 10.61
C ARG A 277 -38.82 -38.38 10.55
N LEU A 278 -39.19 -39.35 11.40
CA LEU A 278 -38.42 -40.58 11.61
C LEU A 278 -39.16 -41.85 11.19
N TYR A 279 -40.50 -41.83 11.14
CA TYR A 279 -41.33 -43.02 10.90
C TYR A 279 -42.35 -42.81 9.78
N LYS A 280 -41.98 -42.04 8.76
CA LYS A 280 -42.84 -41.74 7.61
C LYS A 280 -43.33 -43.05 6.99
N GLU A 281 -44.64 -43.15 6.81
CA GLU A 281 -45.34 -44.32 6.22
C GLU A 281 -45.30 -45.62 7.05
N LYS A 282 -44.72 -45.63 8.27
CA LYS A 282 -44.75 -46.79 9.16
C LYS A 282 -45.89 -46.73 10.16
N LYS A 283 -46.44 -47.90 10.53
CA LYS A 283 -47.48 -48.00 11.58
C LYS A 283 -46.84 -48.09 12.97
N LEU A 284 -47.57 -47.67 14.00
CA LEU A 284 -47.09 -47.70 15.40
C LEU A 284 -46.60 -49.10 15.79
N GLU A 285 -47.33 -50.15 15.40
CA GLU A 285 -47.03 -51.55 15.69
C GLU A 285 -45.68 -52.00 15.10
N GLU A 286 -45.25 -51.42 13.98
CA GLU A 286 -44.00 -51.77 13.29
C GLU A 286 -42.76 -51.15 13.96
N VAL A 287 -42.94 -50.05 14.69
CA VAL A 287 -41.84 -49.30 15.33
C VAL A 287 -41.95 -49.25 16.85
N LYS A 288 -42.95 -49.91 17.43
CA LYS A 288 -43.26 -49.89 18.87
C LYS A 288 -42.06 -50.30 19.73
N GLU A 289 -41.41 -51.40 19.37
CA GLU A 289 -40.23 -51.92 20.08
C GLU A 289 -39.04 -50.95 19.95
N GLN A 290 -38.82 -50.40 18.75
CA GLN A 290 -37.78 -49.40 18.50
C GLN A 290 -37.99 -48.11 19.34
N ILE A 291 -39.23 -47.64 19.48
CA ILE A 291 -39.57 -46.47 20.30
C ILE A 291 -39.42 -46.79 21.78
N ASN A 292 -39.86 -47.98 22.21
CA ASN A 292 -39.67 -48.46 23.57
C ASN A 292 -38.19 -48.45 23.96
N ASP A 293 -37.32 -49.04 23.14
CA ASP A 293 -35.88 -49.10 23.40
C ASP A 293 -35.23 -47.72 23.46
N LYS A 294 -35.64 -46.82 22.55
CA LYS A 294 -35.19 -45.41 22.53
C LYS A 294 -35.60 -44.67 23.80
N LEU A 295 -36.86 -44.78 24.22
CA LEU A 295 -37.37 -44.12 25.43
C LEU A 295 -36.75 -44.70 26.69
N ARG A 296 -36.56 -46.03 26.72
CA ARG A 296 -35.88 -46.74 27.80
C ARG A 296 -34.42 -46.30 27.91
N LEU A 297 -33.72 -46.16 26.79
CA LEU A 297 -32.36 -45.61 26.75
C LEU A 297 -32.31 -44.16 27.24
N ARG A 298 -33.31 -43.33 26.91
CA ARG A 298 -33.42 -41.95 27.40
C ARG A 298 -33.59 -41.91 28.93
N LYS A 299 -34.56 -42.65 29.49
CA LYS A 299 -34.75 -42.75 30.96
C LYS A 299 -33.49 -43.27 31.66
N ALA A 300 -32.83 -44.28 31.08
CA ALA A 300 -31.59 -44.81 31.61
C ALA A 300 -30.45 -43.78 31.57
N SER A 301 -30.34 -42.96 30.52
CA SER A 301 -29.37 -41.88 30.43
C SER A 301 -29.64 -40.76 31.44
N GLU A 302 -30.90 -40.42 31.69
CA GLU A 302 -31.28 -39.43 32.71
C GLU A 302 -30.94 -39.93 34.12
N LEU A 303 -31.20 -41.21 34.40
CA LEU A 303 -30.78 -41.85 35.64
C LEU A 303 -29.27 -41.88 35.79
N ALA A 304 -28.52 -42.18 34.72
CA ALA A 304 -27.05 -42.14 34.73
C ALA A 304 -26.52 -40.76 35.09
N ASN A 305 -27.08 -39.70 34.49
CA ASN A 305 -26.72 -38.33 34.82
C ASN A 305 -27.04 -38.00 36.28
N LYS A 306 -28.21 -38.41 36.77
CA LYS A 306 -28.64 -38.21 38.16
C LYS A 306 -27.74 -38.97 39.15
N THR A 307 -27.29 -40.17 38.82
CA THR A 307 -26.32 -40.93 39.62
C THR A 307 -25.02 -40.15 39.78
N ILE A 308 -24.45 -39.62 38.70
CA ILE A 308 -23.23 -38.79 38.79
C ILE A 308 -23.48 -37.49 39.55
N GLY A 309 -24.62 -36.84 39.34
CA GLY A 309 -25.02 -35.66 40.11
C GLY A 309 -25.09 -35.94 41.62
N THR A 310 -25.66 -37.09 42.01
CA THR A 310 -25.77 -37.50 43.41
C THR A 310 -24.38 -37.70 44.03
N ILE A 311 -23.45 -38.32 43.30
CA ILE A 311 -22.06 -38.48 43.74
C ILE A 311 -21.41 -37.11 44.01
N ILE A 312 -21.57 -36.16 43.09
CA ILE A 312 -21.02 -34.79 43.24
C ILE A 312 -21.64 -34.09 44.45
N ASP A 313 -22.96 -34.16 44.62
CA ASP A 313 -23.68 -33.54 45.74
C ASP A 313 -23.29 -34.15 47.09
N GLU A 314 -23.13 -35.47 47.17
CA GLU A 314 -22.70 -36.15 48.40
C GLU A 314 -21.24 -35.87 48.74
N LEU A 315 -20.37 -35.78 47.75
CA LEU A 315 -18.97 -35.35 47.94
C LEU A 315 -18.89 -33.93 48.49
N ALA A 316 -19.78 -33.03 48.07
CA ALA A 316 -19.84 -31.66 48.57
C ALA A 316 -20.34 -31.56 50.03
N LYS A 317 -21.27 -32.43 50.43
CA LYS A 317 -21.85 -32.42 51.80
C LYS A 317 -20.92 -33.01 52.87
N SER A 318 -20.01 -33.89 52.48
CA SER A 318 -19.30 -34.80 53.39
C SER A 318 -17.81 -34.50 53.54
N ALA A 319 -17.33 -33.32 53.11
CA ALA A 319 -15.91 -32.97 53.08
C ALA A 319 -15.38 -32.48 54.46
N PRO A 320 -14.56 -33.27 55.18
CA PRO A 320 -13.82 -32.80 56.34
C PRO A 320 -12.73 -31.82 55.89
N LYS A 321 -12.45 -30.78 56.69
CA LYS A 321 -11.50 -29.72 56.31
C LYS A 321 -10.04 -30.21 56.17
N ASP A 322 -9.65 -31.28 56.87
CA ASP A 322 -8.25 -31.75 56.96
C ASP A 322 -8.10 -33.24 56.62
N GLU A 323 -8.65 -33.66 55.48
CA GLU A 323 -8.61 -35.06 55.05
C GLU A 323 -7.44 -35.36 54.09
N THR A 324 -6.77 -36.49 54.30
CA THR A 324 -5.71 -36.99 53.41
C THR A 324 -6.25 -37.36 52.02
N VAL A 325 -5.39 -37.37 51.00
CA VAL A 325 -5.78 -37.73 49.62
C VAL A 325 -6.32 -39.17 49.57
N GLU A 326 -5.70 -40.09 50.29
CA GLU A 326 -6.15 -41.49 50.35
C GLU A 326 -7.55 -41.61 50.94
N ALA A 327 -7.86 -40.84 51.98
CA ALA A 327 -9.18 -40.81 52.59
C ALA A 327 -10.23 -40.16 51.67
N LYS A 328 -9.87 -39.08 50.94
CA LYS A 328 -10.72 -38.47 49.90
C LYS A 328 -11.05 -39.46 48.78
N VAL A 329 -10.06 -40.18 48.28
CA VAL A 329 -10.23 -41.20 47.23
C VAL A 329 -11.07 -42.37 47.76
N ALA A 330 -10.82 -42.85 48.99
CA ALA A 330 -11.63 -43.91 49.59
C ALA A 330 -13.10 -43.49 49.76
N ARG A 331 -13.35 -42.25 50.21
CA ARG A 331 -14.71 -41.70 50.29
C ARG A 331 -15.36 -41.62 48.90
N PHE A 332 -14.63 -41.11 47.91
CA PHE A 332 -15.12 -41.04 46.53
C PHE A 332 -15.56 -42.42 46.01
N VAL A 333 -14.71 -43.44 46.19
CA VAL A 333 -15.03 -44.82 45.79
C VAL A 333 -16.25 -45.34 46.53
N LYS A 334 -16.36 -45.08 47.84
CA LYS A 334 -17.49 -45.50 48.66
C LYS A 334 -18.80 -44.88 48.15
N ILE A 335 -18.85 -43.55 48.03
CA ILE A 335 -20.02 -42.80 47.54
C ILE A 335 -20.39 -43.25 46.13
N ALA A 336 -19.41 -43.42 45.25
CA ALA A 336 -19.66 -43.87 43.88
C ALA A 336 -20.28 -45.27 43.82
N ASN A 337 -19.80 -46.20 44.64
CA ASN A 337 -20.37 -47.55 44.74
C ASN A 337 -21.77 -47.54 45.37
N GLU A 338 -21.99 -46.75 46.43
CA GLU A 338 -23.30 -46.58 47.08
C GLU A 338 -24.34 -45.97 46.13
N ALA A 339 -23.92 -45.02 45.28
CA ALA A 339 -24.75 -44.44 44.22
C ALA A 339 -24.95 -45.39 43.00
N GLY A 340 -24.27 -46.53 42.97
CA GLY A 340 -24.39 -47.54 41.92
C GLY A 340 -23.62 -47.23 40.63
N ALA A 341 -22.64 -46.32 40.65
CA ALA A 341 -21.73 -46.09 39.53
C ALA A 341 -20.64 -47.18 39.45
N THR A 342 -20.11 -47.39 38.25
CA THR A 342 -18.97 -48.28 38.00
C THR A 342 -17.68 -47.51 38.25
N VAL A 343 -16.84 -48.00 39.15
CA VAL A 343 -15.58 -47.34 39.52
C VAL A 343 -14.38 -48.02 38.87
N ALA A 344 -13.51 -47.25 38.24
CA ALA A 344 -12.27 -47.73 37.62
C ALA A 344 -11.09 -46.80 37.92
N ALA A 345 -9.89 -47.36 38.10
CA ALA A 345 -8.66 -46.59 38.22
C ALA A 345 -8.03 -46.35 36.85
N THR A 346 -7.72 -45.10 36.52
CA THR A 346 -6.87 -44.82 35.36
C THR A 346 -5.44 -45.23 35.69
N GLY A 347 -4.72 -45.76 34.71
CA GLY A 347 -3.25 -45.76 34.80
C GLY A 347 -2.70 -44.32 34.76
N PHE A 348 -1.39 -44.17 34.89
CA PHE A 348 -0.72 -42.89 34.66
C PHE A 348 -0.77 -42.52 33.18
N PHE A 349 -1.10 -41.26 32.88
CA PHE A 349 -1.06 -40.72 31.52
C PHE A 349 -0.64 -39.24 31.53
N THR A 350 0.03 -38.81 30.46
CA THR A 350 0.48 -37.43 30.23
C THR A 350 -0.39 -36.73 29.19
N THR A 351 -0.44 -37.28 27.97
CA THR A 351 -1.04 -36.67 26.78
C THR A 351 -1.97 -37.67 26.06
N GLY A 352 -2.75 -37.17 25.09
CA GLY A 352 -3.66 -37.98 24.27
C GLY A 352 -5.09 -38.14 24.82
N ASP A 353 -5.92 -38.85 24.03
CA ASP A 353 -7.35 -39.04 24.31
C ASP A 353 -7.69 -40.46 24.79
N THR A 354 -6.71 -41.36 24.82
CA THR A 354 -6.85 -42.73 25.33
C THR A 354 -6.35 -42.78 26.76
N ILE A 355 -7.23 -43.11 27.70
CA ILE A 355 -6.88 -43.21 29.11
C ILE A 355 -6.63 -44.69 29.43
N PRO A 356 -5.47 -45.06 29.99
CA PRO A 356 -5.19 -46.44 30.37
C PRO A 356 -6.27 -47.00 31.31
N ASN A 357 -6.67 -48.25 31.08
CA ASN A 357 -7.74 -48.98 31.79
C ASN A 357 -9.17 -48.44 31.58
N MET A 358 -9.37 -47.48 30.67
CA MET A 358 -10.69 -47.04 30.25
C MET A 358 -11.03 -47.62 28.87
N LYS A 359 -12.31 -47.95 28.65
CA LYS A 359 -12.79 -48.42 27.35
C LYS A 359 -12.92 -47.23 26.38
N SER A 360 -12.39 -47.40 25.18
CA SER A 360 -12.49 -46.45 24.06
C SER A 360 -11.80 -45.10 24.31
N ARG A 361 -11.74 -44.26 23.27
CA ARG A 361 -11.18 -42.90 23.31
C ARG A 361 -12.11 -41.96 24.09
N GLN A 362 -11.59 -41.22 25.07
CA GLN A 362 -12.33 -40.35 26.00
C GLN A 362 -11.69 -38.95 26.11
N PRO A 363 -11.77 -38.12 25.06
CA PRO A 363 -11.07 -36.83 24.98
C PRO A 363 -11.54 -35.82 26.05
N GLY A 364 -12.85 -35.79 26.32
CA GLY A 364 -13.44 -34.89 27.32
C GLY A 364 -12.91 -35.19 28.72
N LEU A 365 -12.93 -36.46 29.12
CA LEU A 365 -12.43 -36.91 30.41
C LEU A 365 -10.91 -36.69 30.56
N ALA A 366 -10.14 -37.02 29.53
CA ALA A 366 -8.68 -36.83 29.55
C ALA A 366 -8.31 -35.35 29.74
N ARG A 367 -9.06 -34.44 29.11
CA ARG A 367 -8.88 -32.99 29.30
C ARG A 367 -9.29 -32.54 30.71
N SER A 368 -10.43 -33.01 31.20
CA SER A 368 -10.92 -32.65 32.55
C SER A 368 -9.99 -33.12 33.66
N ILE A 369 -9.42 -34.32 33.57
CA ILE A 369 -8.43 -34.81 34.55
C ILE A 369 -7.14 -34.00 34.49
N ARG A 370 -6.66 -33.64 33.28
CA ARG A 370 -5.44 -32.82 33.12
C ARG A 370 -5.58 -31.40 33.67
N ALA A 371 -6.80 -30.87 33.71
CA ALA A 371 -7.08 -29.55 34.29
C ALA A 371 -7.02 -29.54 35.83
N LEU A 372 -6.96 -30.70 36.49
CA LEU A 372 -6.81 -30.81 37.93
C LEU A 372 -5.34 -30.62 38.32
N ASN A 373 -5.12 -29.83 39.38
CA ASN A 373 -3.78 -29.39 39.81
C ASN A 373 -3.34 -30.08 41.10
N ASN A 374 -4.28 -30.55 41.92
CA ASN A 374 -3.97 -31.16 43.21
C ASN A 374 -4.62 -32.54 43.35
N ALA A 375 -3.86 -33.50 43.89
CA ALA A 375 -4.41 -34.81 44.22
C ALA A 375 -5.57 -34.66 45.23
N GLY A 376 -6.65 -35.38 45.00
CA GLY A 376 -7.90 -35.28 45.74
C GLY A 376 -8.92 -34.29 45.16
N GLU A 377 -8.58 -33.51 44.13
CA GLU A 377 -9.55 -32.70 43.38
C GLU A 377 -10.43 -33.59 42.50
N THR A 378 -11.69 -33.18 42.32
CA THR A 378 -12.66 -33.87 41.47
C THR A 378 -12.99 -33.06 40.24
N THR A 379 -13.20 -33.71 39.11
CA THR A 379 -13.80 -33.07 37.93
C THR A 379 -15.24 -32.66 38.22
N GLN A 380 -15.79 -31.79 37.37
CA GLN A 380 -17.24 -31.67 37.25
C GLN A 380 -17.82 -32.91 36.54
N ASN A 381 -19.13 -32.93 36.34
CA ASN A 381 -19.78 -33.96 35.54
C ASN A 381 -19.26 -33.89 34.08
N VAL A 382 -18.63 -34.96 33.62
CA VAL A 382 -18.07 -35.08 32.28
C VAL A 382 -18.93 -36.03 31.47
N THR A 383 -19.47 -35.54 30.35
CA THR A 383 -20.14 -36.39 29.35
C THR A 383 -19.11 -37.24 28.61
N ILE A 384 -19.37 -38.54 28.56
CA ILE A 384 -18.56 -39.53 27.83
C ILE A 384 -19.43 -40.27 26.81
N ILE A 385 -18.80 -41.06 25.94
CA ILE A 385 -19.54 -41.89 24.99
C ILE A 385 -20.45 -42.87 25.76
N GLY A 386 -21.77 -42.70 25.62
CA GLY A 386 -22.79 -43.57 26.23
C GLY A 386 -23.16 -43.28 27.69
N GLY A 387 -22.61 -42.22 28.31
CA GLY A 387 -22.92 -41.93 29.71
C GLY A 387 -22.24 -40.69 30.28
N PHE A 388 -22.14 -40.67 31.60
CA PHE A 388 -21.57 -39.58 32.38
C PHE A 388 -20.54 -40.13 33.37
N CYS A 389 -19.57 -39.32 33.71
CA CYS A 389 -18.59 -39.68 34.72
C CYS A 389 -18.14 -38.48 35.55
N VAL A 390 -17.59 -38.79 36.71
CA VAL A 390 -16.82 -37.87 37.54
C VAL A 390 -15.53 -38.58 37.91
N ALA A 391 -14.42 -37.85 37.94
CA ALA A 391 -13.13 -38.40 38.32
C ALA A 391 -12.55 -37.65 39.51
N ILE A 392 -11.88 -38.37 40.41
CA ILE A 392 -11.03 -37.80 41.44
C ILE A 392 -9.57 -38.02 41.07
N LEU A 393 -8.74 -36.97 41.10
CA LEU A 393 -7.31 -37.10 40.87
C LEU A 393 -6.68 -37.87 42.03
N LYS A 394 -6.06 -39.01 41.74
CA LYS A 394 -5.44 -39.87 42.75
C LYS A 394 -4.02 -39.43 43.04
N GLU A 395 -3.21 -39.27 41.99
CA GLU A 395 -1.78 -39.02 42.13
C GLU A 395 -1.26 -38.26 40.91
N ILE A 396 -0.36 -37.32 41.18
CA ILE A 396 0.43 -36.62 40.16
C ILE A 396 1.87 -37.09 40.33
N LYS A 397 2.46 -37.65 39.28
CA LYS A 397 3.87 -37.99 39.22
C LYS A 397 4.57 -37.06 38.24
N PRO A 398 5.77 -36.55 38.56
CA PRO A 398 6.59 -35.85 37.58
C PRO A 398 6.77 -36.71 36.33
N GLY A 399 6.73 -36.09 35.14
CA GLY A 399 6.96 -36.82 33.89
C GLY A 399 8.34 -37.47 33.90
N GLU A 400 8.39 -38.80 33.89
CA GLU A 400 9.66 -39.54 33.80
C GLU A 400 10.19 -39.52 32.37
N MET A 401 11.48 -39.21 32.22
CA MET A 401 12.16 -39.22 30.93
C MET A 401 12.21 -40.65 30.38
N PRO A 402 11.64 -40.93 29.19
CA PRO A 402 11.74 -42.23 28.54
C PRO A 402 13.20 -42.67 28.37
N LYS A 403 13.42 -44.00 28.36
CA LYS A 403 14.74 -44.58 28.06
C LYS A 403 15.12 -44.44 26.57
N GLU A 404 14.11 -44.41 25.70
CA GLU A 404 14.22 -44.31 24.25
C GLU A 404 13.37 -43.15 23.74
N ILE A 405 13.75 -42.58 22.59
CA ILE A 405 13.01 -41.48 21.98
C ILE A 405 11.68 -42.01 21.44
N ASN A 406 10.58 -41.48 21.96
CA ASN A 406 9.23 -41.69 21.43
C ASN A 406 8.76 -40.45 20.65
N ASP A 407 7.63 -40.56 19.95
CA ASP A 407 7.10 -39.48 19.09
C ASP A 407 6.94 -38.14 19.83
N GLU A 408 6.42 -38.15 21.08
CA GLU A 408 6.26 -36.92 21.88
C GLU A 408 7.61 -36.26 22.20
N LEU A 409 8.60 -37.06 22.57
CA LEU A 409 9.93 -36.57 22.90
C LEU A 409 10.67 -36.10 21.65
N GLN A 410 10.48 -36.79 20.52
CA GLN A 410 11.02 -36.38 19.23
C GLN A 410 10.49 -35.00 18.83
N ASP A 411 9.19 -34.76 18.95
CA ASP A 411 8.58 -33.47 18.64
C ASP A 411 9.10 -32.35 19.55
N LYS A 412 9.23 -32.60 20.86
CA LYS A 412 9.75 -31.61 21.82
C LYS A 412 11.22 -31.26 21.55
N ILE A 413 12.05 -32.26 21.26
CA ILE A 413 13.45 -32.06 20.90
C ILE A 413 13.56 -31.30 19.58
N ALA A 414 12.77 -31.70 18.57
CA ALA A 414 12.76 -31.03 17.28
C ALA A 414 12.33 -29.57 17.39
N ASP A 415 11.31 -29.28 18.21
CA ASP A 415 10.85 -27.92 18.46
C ASP A 415 11.92 -27.05 19.15
N LYS A 416 12.62 -27.61 20.14
CA LYS A 416 13.71 -26.94 20.84
C LYS A 416 14.91 -26.65 19.93
N LEU A 417 15.37 -27.64 19.19
CA LEU A 417 16.43 -27.47 18.18
C LEU A 417 16.05 -26.44 17.12
N THR A 418 14.80 -26.45 16.65
CA THR A 418 14.32 -25.46 15.69
C THR A 418 14.32 -24.06 16.29
N THR A 419 13.92 -23.94 17.55
CA THR A 419 13.92 -22.66 18.28
C THR A 419 15.33 -22.11 18.42
N GLU A 420 16.31 -22.94 18.79
CA GLU A 420 17.73 -22.55 18.88
C GLU A 420 18.27 -22.06 17.54
N LYS A 421 18.06 -22.84 16.47
CA LYS A 421 18.50 -22.44 15.11
C LYS A 421 17.83 -21.16 14.64
N ALA A 422 16.54 -20.99 14.94
CA ALA A 422 15.79 -19.79 14.58
C ALA A 422 16.31 -18.55 15.34
N ILE A 423 16.68 -18.69 16.62
CA ILE A 423 17.31 -17.60 17.40
C ILE A 423 18.69 -17.23 16.84
N VAL A 424 19.51 -18.21 16.46
CA VAL A 424 20.80 -17.94 15.80
C VAL A 424 20.57 -17.18 14.49
N PHE A 425 19.63 -17.63 13.66
CA PHE A 425 19.23 -16.95 12.43
C PHE A 425 18.77 -15.50 12.68
N PHE A 426 17.97 -15.26 13.72
CA PHE A 426 17.56 -13.91 14.12
C PHE A 426 18.76 -13.04 14.47
N ASN A 427 19.68 -13.56 15.30
CA ASN A 427 20.86 -12.82 15.74
C ASN A 427 21.81 -12.46 14.60
N GLU A 428 21.92 -13.31 13.59
CA GLU A 428 22.77 -13.07 12.42
C GLU A 428 22.13 -12.12 11.39
N LYS A 429 20.82 -12.28 11.14
CA LYS A 429 20.16 -11.61 10.00
C LYS A 429 19.32 -10.40 10.40
N ILE A 430 18.71 -10.41 11.59
CA ILE A 430 17.65 -9.46 11.97
C ILE A 430 18.12 -8.54 13.09
N ALA A 431 18.67 -9.09 14.18
CA ALA A 431 19.12 -8.34 15.36
C ALA A 431 20.07 -7.16 15.05
N PRO A 432 20.97 -7.21 14.04
CA PRO A 432 21.84 -6.08 13.71
C PRO A 432 21.08 -4.79 13.33
N TYR A 433 19.79 -4.88 12.99
CA TYR A 433 18.96 -3.73 12.64
C TYR A 433 18.19 -3.15 13.84
N LYS A 434 18.32 -3.72 15.04
CA LYS A 434 17.59 -3.27 16.24
C LYS A 434 17.75 -1.77 16.48
N ASP A 435 18.98 -1.27 16.50
CA ASP A 435 19.27 0.13 16.82
C ASP A 435 18.91 1.06 15.64
N LYS A 436 19.00 0.55 14.40
CA LYS A 436 18.57 1.29 13.20
C LYS A 436 17.06 1.48 13.13
N LEU A 437 16.28 0.60 13.75
CA LEU A 437 14.82 0.69 13.81
C LEU A 437 14.30 1.48 15.02
N ALA A 438 15.19 1.95 15.91
CA ALA A 438 14.77 2.76 17.03
C ALA A 438 14.46 4.19 16.57
N GLY A 439 13.20 4.61 16.72
CA GLY A 439 12.78 5.99 16.40
C GLY A 439 12.52 6.27 14.92
N VAL A 440 12.48 5.25 14.06
CA VAL A 440 12.01 5.39 12.66
C VAL A 440 10.49 5.20 12.57
N GLU A 441 9.83 5.84 11.61
CA GLU A 441 8.38 5.68 11.40
C GLU A 441 8.06 4.33 10.77
N SER A 442 8.95 3.84 9.90
CA SER A 442 8.78 2.59 9.17
C SER A 442 10.11 1.89 8.91
N VAL A 443 10.07 0.57 8.68
CA VAL A 443 11.23 -0.17 8.14
C VAL A 443 11.70 0.42 6.81
N TRP A 444 10.81 1.05 6.04
CA TRP A 444 11.14 1.70 4.77
C TRP A 444 12.05 2.93 4.94
N ASP A 445 12.17 3.49 6.14
CA ASP A 445 13.10 4.60 6.41
C ASP A 445 14.57 4.17 6.33
N LEU A 446 14.83 2.85 6.29
CA LEU A 446 16.16 2.30 6.00
C LEU A 446 16.52 2.35 4.50
N TRP A 447 15.55 2.63 3.62
CA TRP A 447 15.73 2.63 2.17
C TRP A 447 16.74 3.68 1.68
N PRO A 448 16.67 4.97 2.10
CA PRO A 448 17.58 5.99 1.58
C PRO A 448 19.05 5.75 1.94
N GLU A 449 19.34 5.23 3.14
CA GLU A 449 20.71 4.85 3.53
C GLU A 449 21.22 3.70 2.64
N HIS A 450 20.39 2.68 2.45
CA HIS A 450 20.74 1.54 1.61
C HIS A 450 20.95 1.92 0.13
N GLN A 451 20.15 2.85 -0.41
CA GLN A 451 20.35 3.39 -1.76
C GLN A 451 21.73 4.03 -1.90
N LYS A 452 22.12 4.89 -0.95
CA LYS A 452 23.45 5.52 -0.94
C LYS A 452 24.57 4.48 -0.87
N GLU A 453 24.40 3.43 -0.08
CA GLU A 453 25.36 2.31 0.00
C GLU A 453 25.50 1.56 -1.34
N LEU A 454 24.41 1.33 -2.05
CA LEU A 454 24.43 0.65 -3.36
C LEU A 454 24.97 1.54 -4.47
N GLU A 455 24.63 2.83 -4.48
CA GLU A 455 25.18 3.82 -5.42
C GLU A 455 26.70 3.91 -5.30
N ALA A 456 27.24 3.84 -4.08
CA ALA A 456 28.68 3.81 -3.84
C ALA A 456 29.39 2.58 -4.44
N LYS A 457 28.67 1.48 -4.69
CA LYS A 457 29.23 0.24 -5.29
C LYS A 457 29.37 0.30 -6.81
N LYS A 458 28.90 1.37 -7.47
CA LYS A 458 28.99 1.56 -8.94
C LYS A 458 28.44 0.38 -9.75
N LEU A 459 27.37 -0.24 -9.25
CA LEU A 459 26.67 -1.33 -9.93
C LEU A 459 26.05 -0.83 -11.24
N ASP A 460 25.87 -1.72 -12.21
CA ASP A 460 24.97 -1.42 -13.32
C ASP A 460 23.49 -1.44 -12.88
N MET A 461 22.59 -0.97 -13.76
CA MET A 461 21.17 -0.83 -13.41
C MET A 461 20.52 -2.18 -13.08
N ASP A 462 20.90 -3.24 -13.77
CA ASP A 462 20.34 -4.58 -13.55
C ASP A 462 20.75 -5.12 -12.18
N GLN A 463 22.03 -5.00 -11.85
CA GLN A 463 22.58 -5.38 -10.55
C GLN A 463 21.97 -4.56 -9.42
N MET A 464 21.84 -3.25 -9.63
CA MET A 464 21.22 -2.35 -8.66
C MET A 464 19.76 -2.73 -8.40
N MET A 465 18.96 -2.98 -9.44
CA MET A 465 17.56 -3.40 -9.30
C MET A 465 17.42 -4.76 -8.61
N ALA A 466 18.33 -5.70 -8.87
CA ALA A 466 18.37 -6.98 -8.17
C ALA A 466 18.66 -6.81 -6.67
N GLU A 467 19.61 -5.94 -6.29
CA GLU A 467 19.88 -5.64 -4.89
C GLU A 467 18.71 -4.89 -4.21
N TYR A 468 18.05 -3.96 -4.90
CA TYR A 468 16.82 -3.33 -4.41
C TYR A 468 15.69 -4.34 -4.18
N SER A 469 15.50 -5.29 -5.09
CA SER A 469 14.51 -6.37 -4.95
C SER A 469 14.79 -7.21 -3.70
N LYS A 470 16.06 -7.61 -3.49
CA LYS A 470 16.48 -8.34 -2.29
C LYS A 470 16.28 -7.55 -1.01
N PHE A 471 16.64 -6.27 -0.98
CA PHE A 471 16.47 -5.45 0.22
C PHE A 471 15.00 -5.20 0.52
N ARG A 472 14.16 -4.99 -0.50
CA ARG A 472 12.71 -4.89 -0.35
C ARG A 472 12.12 -6.16 0.28
N GLU A 473 12.54 -7.33 -0.20
CA GLU A 473 12.14 -8.62 0.38
C GLU A 473 12.63 -8.72 1.83
N PHE A 474 13.86 -8.32 2.11
CA PHE A 474 14.41 -8.30 3.47
C PHE A 474 13.60 -7.42 4.43
N LEU A 475 13.29 -6.17 4.04
CA LEU A 475 12.47 -5.27 4.86
C LEU A 475 11.09 -5.87 5.15
N THR A 476 10.47 -6.48 4.15
CA THR A 476 9.09 -6.99 4.22
C THR A 476 9.00 -8.32 4.98
N ASP A 477 9.87 -9.27 4.66
CA ASP A 477 9.77 -10.64 5.15
C ASP A 477 10.58 -10.85 6.46
N TYR A 478 11.62 -10.03 6.71
CA TYR A 478 12.52 -10.21 7.85
C TYR A 478 12.37 -9.14 8.92
N LEU A 479 12.24 -7.85 8.57
CA LEU A 479 12.19 -6.78 9.57
C LEU A 479 10.76 -6.42 9.99
N MET A 480 9.86 -6.23 9.03
CA MET A 480 8.48 -5.82 9.29
C MET A 480 7.72 -6.72 10.29
N PRO A 481 7.87 -8.06 10.30
CA PRO A 481 7.17 -8.92 11.26
C PRO A 481 7.55 -8.70 12.73
N PHE A 482 8.72 -8.11 12.99
CA PHE A 482 9.26 -7.82 14.32
C PHE A 482 9.27 -6.33 14.64
N PHE A 483 8.96 -5.46 13.68
CA PHE A 483 8.88 -4.03 13.89
C PHE A 483 7.58 -3.65 14.59
N LYS A 484 7.69 -2.78 15.58
CA LYS A 484 6.57 -2.07 16.19
C LYS A 484 6.75 -0.60 15.92
N GLU A 485 5.73 -0.02 15.29
CA GLU A 485 5.68 1.41 15.03
C GLU A 485 5.60 2.20 16.34
N GLU A 486 5.94 3.48 16.25
CA GLU A 486 5.81 4.40 17.38
C GLU A 486 4.34 4.56 17.78
N LEU A 487 4.08 4.48 19.09
CA LEU A 487 2.77 4.71 19.68
C LEU A 487 2.82 5.89 20.63
N ARG A 488 1.76 6.67 20.67
CA ARG A 488 1.62 7.78 21.61
C ARG A 488 0.31 7.71 22.36
N SER A 489 0.33 8.12 23.62
CA SER A 489 -0.87 8.42 24.38
C SER A 489 -1.01 9.95 24.45
N ALA A 490 -2.21 10.46 24.29
CA ALA A 490 -2.48 11.90 24.29
C ALA A 490 -3.87 12.21 24.82
N LYS A 491 -4.01 13.34 25.51
CA LYS A 491 -5.32 13.94 25.83
C LYS A 491 -5.62 15.03 24.82
N VAL A 492 -6.80 14.98 24.22
CA VAL A 492 -7.22 15.89 23.16
C VAL A 492 -8.46 16.64 23.61
N VAL A 493 -8.43 17.96 23.47
CA VAL A 493 -9.60 18.83 23.60
C VAL A 493 -10.04 19.23 22.21
N ALA A 494 -11.27 18.86 21.85
CA ALA A 494 -11.83 19.05 20.53
C ALA A 494 -13.01 20.03 20.56
N PHE A 495 -12.93 21.07 19.74
CA PHE A 495 -14.00 22.03 19.50
C PHE A 495 -14.66 21.70 18.16
N LYS A 496 -15.86 21.13 18.21
CA LYS A 496 -16.63 20.74 17.02
C LYS A 496 -17.38 21.95 16.47
N PRO A 497 -17.30 22.25 15.15
CA PRO A 497 -18.08 23.32 14.54
C PRO A 497 -19.59 23.19 14.81
N ALA A 498 -20.12 21.95 14.78
CA ALA A 498 -21.53 21.69 15.05
C ALA A 498 -22.03 22.24 16.40
N THR A 499 -21.16 22.34 17.43
CA THR A 499 -21.50 22.92 18.74
C THR A 499 -21.88 24.40 18.65
N PHE A 500 -21.38 25.12 17.64
CA PHE A 500 -21.55 26.56 17.48
C PHE A 500 -22.62 26.93 16.45
N GLU A 501 -22.98 26.00 15.56
CA GLU A 501 -23.80 26.27 14.38
C GLU A 501 -25.19 26.82 14.71
N GLU A 502 -25.84 26.32 15.77
CA GLU A 502 -27.17 26.77 16.21
C GLU A 502 -27.17 28.19 16.81
N ARG A 503 -26.00 28.65 17.29
CA ARG A 503 -25.86 29.99 17.90
C ARG A 503 -25.60 31.08 16.85
N ILE A 504 -25.38 30.69 15.59
CA ILE A 504 -25.01 31.62 14.51
C ILE A 504 -26.26 32.08 13.76
N THR A 505 -26.47 33.40 13.79
CA THR A 505 -27.38 34.10 12.89
C THR A 505 -26.58 34.66 11.71
N VAL A 506 -27.15 34.56 10.50
CA VAL A 506 -26.57 35.11 9.28
C VAL A 506 -27.45 36.27 8.86
N ALA A 507 -26.87 37.45 8.77
CA ALA A 507 -27.56 38.65 8.34
C ALA A 507 -27.64 38.71 6.79
N GLU A 508 -28.65 39.41 6.27
CA GLU A 508 -28.92 39.45 4.82
C GLU A 508 -27.79 40.16 4.03
N ASP A 509 -27.15 41.15 4.63
CA ASP A 509 -25.99 41.86 4.08
C ASP A 509 -24.78 40.92 3.90
N GLU A 510 -24.54 40.01 4.83
CA GLU A 510 -23.50 38.98 4.70
C GLU A 510 -23.81 38.00 3.55
N LEU A 511 -25.08 37.59 3.41
CA LEU A 511 -25.49 36.74 2.29
C LEU A 511 -25.28 37.46 0.96
N LYS A 512 -25.61 38.74 0.87
CA LYS A 512 -25.38 39.55 -0.34
C LYS A 512 -23.89 39.68 -0.64
N ALA A 513 -23.07 39.94 0.37
CA ALA A 513 -21.62 40.03 0.19
C ALA A 513 -21.01 38.71 -0.29
N GLU A 514 -21.43 37.58 0.26
CA GLU A 514 -20.95 36.26 -0.17
C GLU A 514 -21.48 35.86 -1.55
N TYR A 515 -22.74 36.21 -1.87
CA TYR A 515 -23.30 36.07 -3.21
C TYR A 515 -22.49 36.86 -4.23
N GLU A 516 -22.17 38.13 -3.98
CA GLU A 516 -21.43 38.97 -4.92
C GLU A 516 -20.03 38.39 -5.25
N LYS A 517 -19.36 37.76 -4.28
CA LYS A 517 -18.08 37.05 -4.53
C LYS A 517 -18.25 35.86 -5.47
N LYS A 518 -19.40 35.19 -5.43
CA LYS A 518 -19.72 33.98 -6.22
C LYS A 518 -20.70 34.26 -7.36
N LYS A 519 -20.98 35.52 -7.65
CA LYS A 519 -22.06 35.94 -8.57
C LYS A 519 -21.91 35.36 -9.96
N ALA A 520 -20.68 35.33 -10.47
CA ALA A 520 -20.37 34.76 -11.78
C ALA A 520 -20.63 33.24 -11.85
N GLU A 521 -20.61 32.54 -10.72
CA GLU A 521 -20.93 31.11 -10.63
C GLU A 521 -22.45 30.89 -10.58
N TYR A 522 -23.18 31.68 -9.78
CA TYR A 522 -24.64 31.57 -9.67
C TYR A 522 -25.40 32.09 -10.90
N GLU A 523 -25.00 33.22 -11.49
CA GLU A 523 -25.67 33.84 -12.65
C GLU A 523 -25.23 33.24 -14.00
N LYS A 524 -24.45 32.15 -13.96
CA LYS A 524 -23.94 31.49 -15.15
C LYS A 524 -25.10 30.88 -15.95
N LYS A 525 -25.38 31.49 -17.11
CA LYS A 525 -26.36 30.96 -18.06
C LYS A 525 -25.79 29.76 -18.80
N GLN A 526 -26.53 28.66 -18.80
CA GLN A 526 -26.16 27.44 -19.51
C GLN A 526 -27.28 26.99 -20.43
N VAL A 527 -26.90 26.44 -21.57
CA VAL A 527 -27.83 25.84 -22.52
C VAL A 527 -27.31 24.48 -22.93
N ARG A 528 -28.21 23.54 -23.21
CA ARG A 528 -27.88 22.29 -23.91
C ARG A 528 -28.45 22.38 -25.31
N LEU A 529 -27.60 22.20 -26.32
CA LEU A 529 -27.97 22.32 -27.71
C LEU A 529 -27.76 20.98 -28.42
N ASN A 530 -28.58 20.70 -29.42
CA ASN A 530 -28.22 19.79 -30.49
C ASN A 530 -27.78 20.63 -31.69
N GLN A 531 -26.59 20.40 -32.23
CA GLN A 531 -25.99 21.27 -33.26
C GLN A 531 -25.61 20.53 -34.54
N ILE A 532 -25.77 21.22 -35.66
CA ILE A 532 -25.24 20.87 -36.98
C ILE A 532 -24.39 22.04 -37.44
N VAL A 533 -23.11 21.79 -37.69
CA VAL A 533 -22.12 22.82 -38.02
C VAL A 533 -21.58 22.56 -39.40
N VAL A 534 -21.52 23.57 -40.26
CA VAL A 534 -20.87 23.47 -41.58
C VAL A 534 -19.75 24.51 -41.63
N ASN A 535 -18.51 24.06 -41.78
CA ASN A 535 -17.33 24.92 -41.59
C ASN A 535 -17.06 25.81 -42.81
N ILE A 536 -16.71 27.07 -42.57
CA ILE A 536 -16.37 28.08 -43.60
C ILE A 536 -14.90 28.49 -43.42
N ASP A 537 -14.15 28.62 -44.51
CA ASP A 537 -12.80 29.18 -44.53
C ASP A 537 -12.84 30.62 -45.10
N GLU A 538 -11.98 31.51 -44.64
CA GLU A 538 -11.90 32.88 -45.16
C GLU A 538 -11.58 32.90 -46.67
N LYS A 539 -10.89 31.87 -47.16
CA LYS A 539 -10.53 31.69 -48.58
C LYS A 539 -11.65 31.11 -49.45
N ASP A 540 -12.77 30.69 -48.86
CA ASP A 540 -13.90 30.17 -49.63
C ASP A 540 -14.50 31.29 -50.50
N ASP A 541 -14.71 31.01 -51.78
CA ASP A 541 -15.41 31.90 -52.71
C ASP A 541 -16.92 31.96 -52.41
N ASP A 542 -17.60 32.96 -52.99
CA ASP A 542 -19.04 33.19 -52.73
C ASP A 542 -19.90 32.00 -53.17
N ALA A 543 -19.50 31.27 -54.21
CA ALA A 543 -20.19 30.08 -54.68
C ALA A 543 -20.09 28.92 -53.66
N THR A 544 -18.90 28.73 -53.05
CA THR A 544 -18.66 27.71 -52.03
C THR A 544 -19.40 28.03 -50.74
N LYS A 545 -19.41 29.29 -50.30
CA LYS A 545 -20.20 29.73 -49.14
C LYS A 545 -21.70 29.54 -49.36
N ALA A 546 -22.20 29.88 -50.54
CA ALA A 546 -23.61 29.66 -50.91
C ALA A 546 -23.99 28.16 -50.91
N ALA A 547 -23.13 27.29 -51.45
CA ALA A 547 -23.36 25.84 -51.43
C ALA A 547 -23.39 25.26 -50.01
N LYS A 548 -22.47 25.71 -49.13
CA LYS A 548 -22.43 25.32 -47.71
C LYS A 548 -23.67 25.78 -46.95
N LYS A 549 -24.19 26.98 -47.24
CA LYS A 549 -25.44 27.47 -46.67
C LYS A 549 -26.66 26.69 -47.17
N ALA A 550 -26.73 26.40 -48.47
CA ALA A 550 -27.79 25.59 -49.09
C ALA A 550 -27.87 24.17 -48.49
N LYS A 551 -26.74 23.60 -48.05
CA LYS A 551 -26.70 22.32 -47.32
C LYS A 551 -27.56 22.38 -46.04
N LEU A 552 -27.48 23.45 -45.25
CA LEU A 552 -28.30 23.62 -44.05
C LEU A 552 -29.76 24.01 -44.38
N GLU A 553 -30.01 24.70 -45.49
CA GLU A 553 -31.38 24.99 -45.95
C GLU A 553 -32.13 23.70 -46.30
N LYS A 554 -31.44 22.74 -46.91
CA LYS A 554 -31.96 21.39 -47.16
C LYS A 554 -32.26 20.64 -45.87
N VAL A 555 -31.37 20.73 -44.86
CA VAL A 555 -31.61 20.14 -43.52
C VAL A 555 -32.86 20.76 -42.88
N LEU A 556 -33.05 22.07 -42.98
CA LEU A 556 -34.26 22.76 -42.49
C LEU A 556 -35.53 22.29 -43.20
N GLU A 557 -35.48 22.00 -44.50
CA GLU A 557 -36.61 21.43 -45.25
C GLU A 557 -36.92 19.99 -44.82
N GLN A 558 -35.89 19.18 -44.61
CA GLN A 558 -36.03 17.80 -44.10
C GLN A 558 -36.65 17.78 -42.68
N LEU A 559 -36.27 18.73 -41.82
CA LEU A 559 -36.89 18.91 -40.51
C LEU A 559 -38.39 19.28 -40.61
N LYS A 560 -38.77 20.13 -41.58
CA LYS A 560 -40.19 20.47 -41.84
C LYS A 560 -41.01 19.28 -42.35
N GLN A 561 -40.36 18.32 -43.00
CA GLN A 561 -40.98 17.07 -43.46
C GLN A 561 -41.10 16.01 -42.36
N GLY A 562 -40.68 16.32 -41.12
CA GLY A 562 -40.86 15.46 -39.95
C GLY A 562 -39.65 14.58 -39.58
N MET A 563 -38.49 14.76 -40.22
CA MET A 563 -37.25 14.08 -39.79
C MET A 563 -36.77 14.60 -38.44
N GLN A 564 -36.12 13.75 -37.65
CA GLN A 564 -35.56 14.14 -36.35
C GLN A 564 -34.21 14.84 -36.53
N PHE A 565 -33.99 15.90 -35.74
CA PHE A 565 -32.76 16.70 -35.78
C PHE A 565 -31.49 15.86 -35.55
N ASN A 566 -31.55 14.93 -34.60
CA ASN A 566 -30.44 14.08 -34.19
C ASN A 566 -29.98 13.13 -35.32
N ASP A 567 -30.91 12.68 -36.16
CA ASP A 567 -30.62 11.75 -37.28
C ASP A 567 -29.91 12.47 -38.43
N LEU A 568 -30.16 13.76 -38.61
CA LEU A 568 -29.58 14.57 -39.68
C LEU A 568 -28.14 15.03 -39.38
N VAL A 569 -27.70 14.95 -38.12
CA VAL A 569 -26.36 15.42 -37.71
C VAL A 569 -25.24 14.61 -38.37
N LYS A 570 -25.41 13.29 -38.48
CA LYS A 570 -24.38 12.38 -38.98
C LYS A 570 -23.94 12.73 -40.41
N ASP A 571 -24.90 13.11 -41.25
CA ASP A 571 -24.65 13.36 -42.67
C ASP A 571 -24.40 14.85 -42.97
N ALA A 572 -24.94 15.75 -42.14
CA ALA A 572 -24.90 17.18 -42.40
C ALA A 572 -23.80 17.94 -41.65
N SER A 573 -23.36 17.46 -40.48
CA SER A 573 -22.43 18.20 -39.60
C SER A 573 -20.96 17.90 -39.87
N ASP A 574 -20.14 18.93 -39.84
CA ASP A 574 -18.66 18.91 -39.89
C ASP A 574 -18.03 19.02 -38.48
N ASP A 575 -18.85 18.93 -37.42
CA ASP A 575 -18.39 18.96 -36.02
C ASP A 575 -18.25 17.55 -35.43
N GLU A 576 -17.08 16.95 -35.63
CA GLU A 576 -16.78 15.56 -35.23
C GLU A 576 -16.96 15.31 -33.71
N ASP A 577 -16.73 16.32 -32.86
CA ASP A 577 -16.83 16.21 -31.39
C ASP A 577 -18.26 15.89 -30.90
N THR A 578 -19.29 16.40 -31.59
CA THR A 578 -20.70 16.18 -31.24
C THR A 578 -21.41 15.21 -32.18
N LYS A 579 -20.84 14.92 -33.36
CA LYS A 579 -21.43 14.06 -34.39
C LYS A 579 -21.71 12.63 -33.89
N GLU A 580 -20.79 12.05 -33.13
CA GLU A 580 -20.97 10.74 -32.50
C GLU A 580 -22.05 10.74 -31.40
N LYS A 581 -22.36 11.92 -30.84
CA LYS A 581 -23.40 12.14 -29.82
C LYS A 581 -24.70 12.70 -30.43
N GLN A 582 -24.91 12.49 -31.73
CA GLN A 582 -26.08 13.00 -32.46
C GLN A 582 -26.27 14.52 -32.29
N GLY A 583 -25.17 15.26 -32.22
CA GLY A 583 -25.13 16.72 -32.15
C GLY A 583 -25.26 17.31 -30.74
N ASP A 584 -25.39 16.49 -29.69
CA ASP A 584 -25.58 16.97 -28.32
C ASP A 584 -24.31 17.58 -27.71
N THR A 585 -24.41 18.83 -27.25
CA THR A 585 -23.31 19.59 -26.63
C THR A 585 -23.13 19.31 -25.14
N GLY A 586 -24.11 18.68 -24.48
CA GLY A 586 -24.25 18.79 -23.01
C GLY A 586 -24.53 20.24 -22.58
N LEU A 587 -24.56 20.51 -21.26
CA LEU A 587 -24.74 21.86 -20.73
C LEU A 587 -23.48 22.70 -20.95
N VAL A 588 -23.58 23.70 -21.83
CA VAL A 588 -22.50 24.63 -22.17
C VAL A 588 -22.79 26.02 -21.63
N ASN A 589 -21.74 26.70 -21.14
CA ASN A 589 -21.85 28.09 -20.71
C ASN A 589 -22.08 28.99 -21.93
N VAL A 590 -23.14 29.81 -21.90
CA VAL A 590 -23.47 30.72 -23.00
C VAL A 590 -22.32 31.68 -23.32
N ASN A 591 -21.58 32.13 -22.31
CA ASN A 591 -20.41 33.03 -22.48
C ASN A 591 -19.23 32.36 -23.19
N THR A 592 -19.27 31.03 -23.33
CA THR A 592 -18.26 30.29 -24.07
C THR A 592 -18.67 30.01 -25.50
N LEU A 593 -19.86 30.41 -25.97
CA LEU A 593 -20.30 30.26 -27.35
C LEU A 593 -19.93 31.48 -28.20
N ASP A 594 -19.90 31.32 -29.54
CA ASP A 594 -19.81 32.45 -30.45
C ASP A 594 -21.03 33.35 -30.26
N GLU A 595 -20.84 34.67 -30.24
CA GLU A 595 -21.85 35.65 -29.83
C GLU A 595 -23.17 35.46 -30.62
N GLU A 596 -23.07 35.16 -31.90
CA GLU A 596 -24.20 34.94 -32.79
C GLU A 596 -25.00 33.68 -32.41
N VAL A 597 -24.33 32.59 -32.03
CA VAL A 597 -25.00 31.35 -31.59
C VAL A 597 -25.45 31.43 -30.13
N ALA A 598 -24.75 32.15 -29.27
CA ALA A 598 -25.21 32.48 -27.91
C ALA A 598 -26.55 33.23 -27.94
N ASN A 599 -26.63 34.29 -28.75
CA ASN A 599 -27.83 35.10 -28.90
C ASN A 599 -28.99 34.29 -29.50
N ALA A 600 -28.71 33.47 -30.52
CA ALA A 600 -29.72 32.61 -31.11
C ALA A 600 -30.21 31.54 -30.12
N ALA A 601 -29.32 30.86 -29.41
CA ALA A 601 -29.67 29.85 -28.41
C ALA A 601 -30.53 30.42 -27.28
N LEU A 602 -30.20 31.63 -26.80
CA LEU A 602 -30.99 32.32 -25.77
C LEU A 602 -32.37 32.79 -26.26
N ALA A 603 -32.55 33.01 -27.56
CA ALA A 603 -33.84 33.41 -28.13
C ALA A 603 -34.79 32.23 -28.41
N LEU A 604 -34.29 30.99 -28.39
CA LEU A 604 -35.08 29.79 -28.63
C LEU A 604 -35.91 29.38 -27.40
N GLU A 605 -37.06 28.77 -27.69
CA GLU A 605 -37.81 27.95 -26.76
C GLU A 605 -37.27 26.51 -26.74
N ILE A 606 -37.45 25.80 -25.63
CA ILE A 606 -37.00 24.41 -25.50
C ILE A 606 -37.70 23.55 -26.55
N GLY A 607 -36.93 22.80 -27.33
CA GLY A 607 -37.37 21.99 -28.46
C GLY A 607 -37.33 22.73 -29.81
N GLN A 608 -37.14 24.05 -29.82
CA GLN A 608 -37.14 24.86 -31.05
C GLN A 608 -35.81 24.78 -31.79
N VAL A 609 -35.88 24.78 -33.13
CA VAL A 609 -34.73 24.84 -34.03
C VAL A 609 -34.49 26.28 -34.50
N SER A 610 -33.23 26.71 -34.54
CA SER A 610 -32.83 28.03 -35.00
C SER A 610 -33.00 28.22 -36.50
N LYS A 611 -32.90 29.48 -36.95
CA LYS A 611 -32.51 29.77 -38.34
C LYS A 611 -31.03 29.39 -38.54
N ILE A 612 -30.56 29.43 -39.77
CA ILE A 612 -29.11 29.29 -40.05
C ILE A 612 -28.40 30.50 -39.43
N ILE A 613 -27.50 30.23 -38.50
CA ILE A 613 -26.69 31.23 -37.80
C ILE A 613 -25.33 31.28 -38.50
N GLU A 614 -24.92 32.46 -38.92
CA GLU A 614 -23.64 32.68 -39.59
C GLU A 614 -22.64 33.21 -38.57
N THR A 615 -21.49 32.55 -38.47
CA THR A 615 -20.32 32.98 -37.70
C THR A 615 -19.12 33.13 -38.62
N LYS A 616 -18.04 33.75 -38.15
CA LYS A 616 -16.81 33.95 -38.95
C LYS A 616 -16.25 32.66 -39.58
N ASN A 617 -16.47 31.50 -38.95
CA ASN A 617 -15.79 30.25 -39.32
C ASN A 617 -16.76 29.10 -39.63
N ALA A 618 -18.08 29.31 -39.56
CA ALA A 618 -19.06 28.26 -39.78
C ALA A 618 -20.50 28.79 -39.91
N TYR A 619 -21.34 28.02 -40.60
CA TYR A 619 -22.79 28.09 -40.49
C TYR A 619 -23.28 27.08 -39.46
N TRP A 620 -24.18 27.51 -38.58
CA TRP A 620 -24.73 26.70 -37.50
C TRP A 620 -26.23 26.56 -37.66
N LEU A 621 -26.73 25.37 -37.36
CA LEU A 621 -28.13 25.11 -37.07
C LEU A 621 -28.18 24.46 -35.69
N VAL A 622 -28.94 25.04 -34.76
CA VAL A 622 -29.01 24.54 -33.38
C VAL A 622 -30.46 24.31 -32.96
N LYS A 623 -30.69 23.29 -32.14
CA LYS A 623 -31.95 23.03 -31.45
C LYS A 623 -31.72 23.15 -29.95
N LEU A 624 -32.55 23.91 -29.26
CA LEU A 624 -32.44 24.07 -27.81
C LEU A 624 -33.04 22.84 -27.12
N ALA A 625 -32.24 22.13 -26.33
CA ALA A 625 -32.69 20.96 -25.56
C ALA A 625 -32.96 21.30 -24.09
N GLU A 626 -32.15 22.18 -23.50
CA GLU A 626 -32.28 22.62 -22.11
C GLU A 626 -31.77 24.05 -21.95
N LYS A 627 -32.37 24.82 -21.03
CA LYS A 627 -32.01 26.22 -20.78
C LYS A 627 -32.06 26.52 -19.29
N ASP A 628 -30.88 26.80 -18.72
CA ASP A 628 -30.68 27.28 -17.36
C ASP A 628 -30.25 28.74 -17.42
N MET A 629 -31.08 29.63 -16.85
CA MET A 629 -30.83 31.08 -16.87
C MET A 629 -29.94 31.56 -15.72
N GLY A 630 -29.39 30.63 -14.94
CA GLY A 630 -28.67 30.93 -13.72
C GLY A 630 -29.63 31.29 -12.58
N LYS A 631 -29.10 31.36 -11.37
CA LYS A 631 -29.83 31.75 -10.17
C LYS A 631 -29.35 33.10 -9.68
N THR A 632 -30.30 33.90 -9.21
CA THR A 632 -30.09 35.20 -8.61
C THR A 632 -30.04 35.11 -7.08
N PHE A 633 -29.63 36.18 -6.43
CA PHE A 633 -29.68 36.29 -4.96
C PHE A 633 -31.08 36.03 -4.38
N ASN A 634 -32.15 36.35 -5.13
CA ASN A 634 -33.53 36.20 -4.65
C ASN A 634 -34.04 34.76 -4.73
N ASP A 635 -33.27 33.85 -5.36
CA ASP A 635 -33.62 32.44 -5.40
C ASP A 635 -33.41 31.79 -4.03
N LYS A 636 -34.49 31.25 -3.46
CA LYS A 636 -34.47 30.67 -2.12
C LYS A 636 -33.39 29.60 -1.94
N SER A 637 -33.16 28.78 -2.97
CA SER A 637 -32.09 27.77 -2.96
C SER A 637 -30.67 28.35 -2.84
N VAL A 638 -30.41 29.53 -3.41
CA VAL A 638 -29.12 30.23 -3.30
C VAL A 638 -28.96 30.80 -1.89
N GLN A 639 -30.01 31.42 -1.35
CA GLN A 639 -29.98 31.95 0.01
C GLN A 639 -29.78 30.85 1.06
N ASP A 640 -30.44 29.71 0.91
CA ASP A 640 -30.30 28.58 1.84
C ASP A 640 -28.91 27.94 1.75
N GLU A 641 -28.35 27.80 0.53
CA GLU A 641 -26.97 27.32 0.31
C GLU A 641 -25.93 28.27 0.93
N LEU A 642 -26.04 29.57 0.66
CA LEU A 642 -25.16 30.59 1.24
C LEU A 642 -25.29 30.66 2.76
N THR A 643 -26.51 30.57 3.29
CA THR A 643 -26.74 30.54 4.75
C THR A 643 -26.03 29.36 5.37
N LYS A 644 -26.18 28.16 4.79
CA LYS A 644 -25.51 26.95 5.28
C LYS A 644 -23.98 27.09 5.20
N ALA A 645 -23.45 27.59 4.09
CA ALA A 645 -22.02 27.77 3.90
C ALA A 645 -21.42 28.79 4.88
N ILE A 646 -22.07 29.95 5.07
CA ILE A 646 -21.63 30.99 6.01
C ILE A 646 -21.72 30.48 7.44
N LYS A 647 -22.82 29.81 7.83
CA LYS A 647 -22.95 29.19 9.16
C LYS A 647 -21.83 28.20 9.44
N ALA A 648 -21.56 27.28 8.50
CA ALA A 648 -20.50 26.29 8.65
C ALA A 648 -19.11 26.95 8.78
N ASN A 649 -18.81 27.98 7.97
CA ASN A 649 -17.54 28.70 8.04
C ASN A 649 -17.39 29.48 9.36
N LYS A 650 -18.43 30.21 9.80
CA LYS A 650 -18.43 30.90 11.09
C LYS A 650 -18.28 29.92 12.24
N ALA A 651 -18.99 28.80 12.22
CA ALA A 651 -18.91 27.76 13.23
C ALA A 651 -17.49 27.16 13.32
N LYS A 652 -16.85 26.94 12.16
CA LYS A 652 -15.47 26.48 12.09
C LYS A 652 -14.48 27.50 12.64
N ASN A 653 -14.67 28.78 12.33
CA ASN A 653 -13.84 29.86 12.87
C ASN A 653 -14.01 29.99 14.38
N MET A 654 -15.24 29.95 14.91
CA MET A 654 -15.50 29.96 16.35
C MET A 654 -14.84 28.78 17.07
N ALA A 655 -14.89 27.58 16.49
CA ALA A 655 -14.18 26.42 17.02
C ALA A 655 -12.66 26.62 17.04
N ALA A 656 -12.09 27.22 15.98
CA ALA A 656 -10.67 27.56 15.92
C ALA A 656 -10.29 28.63 16.95
N ASP A 657 -11.10 29.69 17.09
CA ASP A 657 -10.88 30.76 18.07
C ASP A 657 -10.89 30.21 19.50
N LYS A 658 -11.81 29.28 19.82
CA LYS A 658 -11.84 28.61 21.12
C LYS A 658 -10.64 27.69 21.36
N ALA A 659 -10.19 26.97 20.35
CA ALA A 659 -8.96 26.19 20.44
C ALA A 659 -7.72 27.09 20.62
N LEU A 660 -7.67 28.24 19.96
CA LEU A 660 -6.61 29.23 20.11
C LEU A 660 -6.61 29.87 21.51
N GLU A 661 -7.78 30.26 22.01
CA GLU A 661 -7.97 30.78 23.36
C GLU A 661 -7.43 29.78 24.40
N LEU A 662 -7.83 28.51 24.28
CA LEU A 662 -7.35 27.44 25.16
C LEU A 662 -5.84 27.25 25.04
N SER A 663 -5.30 27.21 23.83
CA SER A 663 -3.85 27.08 23.58
C SER A 663 -3.06 28.23 24.22
N ASN A 664 -3.59 29.46 24.20
CA ASN A 664 -2.96 30.63 24.81
C ASN A 664 -3.04 30.55 26.34
N GLN A 665 -4.19 30.18 26.91
CA GLN A 665 -4.34 29.94 28.35
C GLN A 665 -3.34 28.90 28.86
N PHE A 666 -3.13 27.83 28.10
CA PHE A 666 -2.09 26.84 28.42
C PHE A 666 -0.69 27.42 28.39
N THR A 667 -0.37 28.21 27.36
CA THR A 667 0.95 28.82 27.20
C THR A 667 1.25 29.81 28.34
N ASP A 668 0.26 30.61 28.73
CA ASP A 668 0.37 31.55 29.85
C ASP A 668 0.59 30.80 31.17
N ALA A 669 -0.22 29.78 31.44
CA ALA A 669 -0.09 28.95 32.63
C ALA A 669 1.24 28.19 32.68
N ALA A 670 1.74 27.70 31.54
CA ALA A 670 3.05 27.05 31.44
C ALA A 670 4.18 28.06 31.75
N THR A 671 4.08 29.28 31.21
CA THR A 671 5.04 30.37 31.46
C THR A 671 5.05 30.80 32.93
N GLU A 672 3.90 30.81 33.60
CA GLU A 672 3.82 31.06 35.05
C GLU A 672 4.42 29.90 35.86
N ASN A 673 4.11 28.67 35.49
CA ASN A 673 4.63 27.46 36.13
C ASN A 673 6.17 27.35 35.99
N ASP A 674 6.75 27.84 34.89
CA ASP A 674 8.21 27.94 34.73
C ASP A 674 8.88 28.90 35.72
N LYS A 675 8.14 29.91 36.22
CA LYS A 675 8.64 30.84 37.25
C LYS A 675 8.60 30.25 38.66
N ALA A 676 7.88 29.15 38.88
CA ALA A 676 7.62 28.57 40.20
C ALA A 676 8.80 27.75 40.80
N GLY A 677 9.91 27.59 40.07
CA GLY A 677 11.12 26.95 40.60
C GLY A 677 10.90 25.50 41.04
N GLN A 678 11.14 25.18 42.32
CA GLN A 678 11.08 23.81 42.87
C GLN A 678 9.64 23.25 43.03
N GLU A 679 8.60 24.07 42.92
CA GLU A 679 7.18 23.63 42.97
C GLU A 679 6.55 23.46 41.57
N LYS A 680 7.36 23.45 40.50
CA LYS A 680 6.91 23.31 39.12
C LYS A 680 6.17 21.98 38.88
N LYS A 681 4.93 22.08 38.40
CA LYS A 681 4.17 20.92 37.88
C LYS A 681 4.69 20.50 36.51
N SER A 682 4.56 19.24 36.14
CA SER A 682 4.76 18.85 34.74
C SER A 682 3.68 19.46 33.84
N ASP A 683 4.00 19.69 32.57
CA ASP A 683 3.04 20.22 31.58
C ASP A 683 1.79 19.33 31.47
N VAL A 684 1.94 18.01 31.66
CA VAL A 684 0.84 17.05 31.69
C VAL A 684 -0.07 17.25 32.91
N GLU A 685 0.51 17.44 34.10
CA GLU A 685 -0.26 17.74 35.32
C GLU A 685 -0.97 19.08 35.22
N LEU A 686 -0.31 20.09 34.63
CA LEU A 686 -0.90 21.39 34.36
C LEU A 686 -2.07 21.27 33.36
N PHE A 687 -1.88 20.48 32.30
CA PHE A 687 -2.94 20.16 31.33
C PHE A 687 -4.15 19.53 32.00
N ASN A 688 -3.93 18.48 32.79
CA ASN A 688 -4.98 17.81 33.54
C ASN A 688 -5.70 18.72 34.54
N ALA A 689 -4.98 19.62 35.20
CA ALA A 689 -5.57 20.57 36.14
C ALA A 689 -6.56 21.51 35.44
N MET A 690 -6.22 22.04 34.26
CA MET A 690 -7.13 22.88 33.46
C MET A 690 -8.32 22.09 32.91
N LEU A 691 -8.13 20.84 32.50
CA LEU A 691 -9.27 20.01 32.10
C LEU A 691 -10.25 19.77 33.26
N SER A 692 -9.74 19.68 34.49
CA SER A 692 -10.56 19.44 35.69
C SER A 692 -11.47 20.62 36.05
N THR A 693 -11.19 21.84 35.56
CA THR A 693 -12.08 22.99 35.76
C THR A 693 -13.27 23.00 34.79
N GLY A 694 -13.26 22.11 33.78
CA GLY A 694 -14.23 22.06 32.71
C GLY A 694 -13.91 23.07 31.59
N ILE A 695 -13.93 22.61 30.35
CA ILE A 695 -13.74 23.46 29.16
C ILE A 695 -15.08 23.58 28.43
N PRO A 696 -15.71 24.78 28.43
CA PRO A 696 -16.98 24.99 27.74
C PRO A 696 -16.89 24.67 26.25
N ASP A 697 -17.99 24.14 25.69
CA ASP A 697 -18.15 23.85 24.25
C ASP A 697 -17.13 22.87 23.63
N ALA A 698 -16.36 22.16 24.47
CA ALA A 698 -15.35 21.20 24.05
C ALA A 698 -15.68 19.76 24.45
N GLU A 699 -15.21 18.81 23.65
CA GLU A 699 -15.16 17.38 23.99
C GLU A 699 -13.73 17.01 24.37
N VAL A 700 -13.54 16.37 25.52
CA VAL A 700 -12.23 15.87 25.98
C VAL A 700 -12.13 14.38 25.69
N ILE A 701 -11.04 13.98 25.02
CA ILE A 701 -10.84 12.63 24.49
C ILE A 701 -9.47 12.13 24.95
N ASP A 702 -9.44 10.94 25.56
CA ASP A 702 -8.21 10.23 25.87
C ASP A 702 -7.86 9.25 24.75
N LEU A 703 -6.70 9.47 24.12
CA LEU A 703 -6.10 8.56 23.15
C LEU A 703 -5.03 7.72 23.84
N PHE A 704 -5.17 6.39 23.79
CA PHE A 704 -4.26 5.45 24.43
C PHE A 704 -3.48 4.66 23.39
N LYS A 705 -2.14 4.78 23.41
CA LYS A 705 -1.21 4.01 22.57
C LYS A 705 -1.64 3.94 21.10
N VAL A 706 -1.98 5.10 20.54
CA VAL A 706 -2.42 5.23 19.15
C VAL A 706 -1.23 5.41 18.23
N ASN A 707 -1.32 4.92 16.99
CA ASN A 707 -0.36 5.19 15.92
C ASN A 707 -0.74 6.45 15.14
N LYS A 708 0.14 6.93 14.24
CA LYS A 708 -0.05 8.16 13.44
C LYS A 708 -1.28 8.14 12.52
N ASN A 709 -1.83 6.95 12.21
CA ASN A 709 -2.98 6.77 11.33
C ASN A 709 -4.30 6.50 12.08
N ALA A 710 -4.30 6.60 13.41
CA ALA A 710 -5.48 6.30 14.21
C ALA A 710 -6.64 7.25 13.94
N THR A 711 -7.86 6.74 14.07
CA THR A 711 -9.09 7.53 14.08
C THR A 711 -9.41 7.97 15.49
N ILE A 712 -9.91 9.20 15.62
CA ILE A 712 -10.30 9.78 16.91
C ILE A 712 -11.76 9.38 17.21
N PRO A 713 -12.04 8.81 18.39
CA PRO A 713 -13.42 8.50 18.81
C PRO A 713 -14.36 9.69 18.62
N ASN A 714 -15.56 9.44 18.07
CA ASN A 714 -16.61 10.45 17.85
C ASN A 714 -16.24 11.66 16.95
N ILE A 715 -15.08 11.64 16.30
CA ILE A 715 -14.60 12.72 15.42
C ILE A 715 -14.22 12.18 14.05
N GLY A 716 -13.53 11.04 14.00
CA GLY A 716 -13.06 10.43 12.77
C GLY A 716 -11.57 10.68 12.52
N ARG A 717 -11.17 10.67 11.24
CA ARG A 717 -9.77 10.77 10.85
C ARG A 717 -9.29 12.24 10.85
N GLU A 718 -8.20 12.51 11.56
CA GLU A 718 -7.65 13.86 11.73
C GLU A 718 -6.14 13.90 11.51
N THR A 719 -5.72 13.87 10.24
CA THR A 719 -4.29 13.79 9.88
C THR A 719 -3.45 14.90 10.52
N LYS A 720 -3.93 16.16 10.48
CA LYS A 720 -3.20 17.31 11.04
C LYS A 720 -3.02 17.22 12.56
N LEU A 721 -4.02 16.69 13.28
CA LEU A 721 -3.90 16.48 14.71
C LEU A 721 -2.89 15.37 15.01
N MET A 722 -2.95 14.26 14.28
CA MET A 722 -1.99 13.17 14.47
C MET A 722 -0.56 13.62 14.15
N GLU A 723 -0.35 14.40 13.07
CA GLU A 723 0.94 15.03 12.78
C GLU A 723 1.41 15.93 13.91
N ALA A 724 0.53 16.77 14.47
CA ALA A 724 0.87 17.65 15.58
C ALA A 724 1.27 16.86 16.84
N ILE A 725 0.48 15.83 17.20
CA ILE A 725 0.73 14.91 18.32
C ILE A 725 2.08 14.19 18.15
N PHE A 726 2.33 13.61 16.97
CA PHE A 726 3.57 12.89 16.68
C PHE A 726 4.78 13.80 16.50
N GLY A 727 4.58 15.09 16.20
CA GLY A 727 5.62 16.10 16.15
C GLY A 727 6.01 16.69 17.52
N ARG A 728 5.30 16.36 18.61
CA ARG A 728 5.66 16.84 19.97
C ARG A 728 6.85 16.07 20.51
N LYS A 729 7.59 16.70 21.43
CA LYS A 729 8.66 16.03 22.18
C LYS A 729 8.21 15.84 23.63
N PRO A 730 8.80 14.88 24.38
CA PRO A 730 8.44 14.68 25.79
C PRO A 730 8.62 15.92 26.68
N ASP A 731 9.55 16.81 26.33
CA ASP A 731 9.83 18.08 27.03
C ASP A 731 8.95 19.25 26.58
N ALA A 732 8.15 19.08 25.52
CA ALA A 732 7.14 20.03 25.05
C ALA A 732 5.89 19.25 24.57
N PRO A 733 5.14 18.63 25.49
CA PRO A 733 4.13 17.63 25.16
C PRO A 733 2.83 18.21 24.59
N PHE A 734 2.56 19.51 24.77
CA PHE A 734 1.33 20.13 24.31
C PHE A 734 1.45 20.73 22.91
N THR A 735 0.35 20.69 22.15
CA THR A 735 0.24 21.30 20.83
C THR A 735 -0.22 22.74 20.95
N TYR A 736 0.17 23.57 19.96
CA TYR A 736 -0.60 24.77 19.67
C TYR A 736 -1.98 24.41 19.11
N MET A 737 -2.82 25.43 18.83
CA MET A 737 -4.06 25.24 18.09
C MET A 737 -3.83 24.46 16.80
N VAL A 738 -4.53 23.33 16.65
CA VAL A 738 -4.54 22.54 15.42
C VAL A 738 -5.89 22.70 14.72
N ALA A 739 -5.90 23.34 13.56
CA ALA A 739 -7.07 23.43 12.70
C ALA A 739 -7.24 22.14 11.89
N GLY A 740 -8.00 21.19 12.43
CA GLY A 740 -8.31 19.91 11.79
C GLY A 740 -9.42 19.98 10.75
N THR A 741 -9.85 18.79 10.32
CA THR A 741 -10.85 18.61 9.26
C THR A 741 -12.27 18.71 9.82
N ASN A 742 -12.55 17.97 10.89
CA ASN A 742 -13.87 17.86 11.53
C ASN A 742 -13.97 18.68 12.82
N ALA A 743 -12.84 19.05 13.43
CA ALA A 743 -12.79 19.91 14.61
C ALA A 743 -11.47 20.70 14.71
N SER A 744 -11.44 21.65 15.64
CA SER A 744 -10.22 22.36 16.05
C SER A 744 -9.75 21.80 17.39
N PHE A 745 -8.44 21.66 17.58
CA PHE A 745 -7.90 20.87 18.68
C PHE A 745 -6.79 21.58 19.46
N VAL A 746 -6.68 21.20 20.73
CA VAL A 746 -5.47 21.32 21.54
C VAL A 746 -5.22 19.94 22.16
N ALA A 747 -4.00 19.43 22.06
CA ALA A 747 -3.65 18.12 22.60
C ALA A 747 -2.42 18.18 23.50
N CYS A 748 -2.31 17.23 24.42
CA CYS A 748 -1.15 17.03 25.27
C CYS A 748 -0.73 15.56 25.23
N VAL A 749 0.49 15.30 24.77
CA VAL A 749 1.10 13.98 24.72
C VAL A 749 1.49 13.56 26.12
N THR A 750 0.94 12.45 26.58
CA THR A 750 1.18 11.93 27.93
C THR A 750 2.22 10.82 27.97
N GLU A 751 2.39 10.11 26.85
CA GLU A 751 3.31 8.98 26.74
C GLU A 751 3.83 8.89 25.30
N VAL A 752 5.13 8.64 25.15
CA VAL A 752 5.76 8.33 23.87
C VAL A 752 6.42 6.96 23.99
N ILE A 753 5.94 6.01 23.18
CA ILE A 753 6.53 4.68 23.05
C ILE A 753 7.23 4.67 21.68
N PRO A 754 8.57 4.83 21.64
CA PRO A 754 9.29 4.85 20.38
C PRO A 754 9.10 3.55 19.61
N SER A 755 9.27 3.59 18.30
CA SER A 755 9.33 2.37 17.51
C SER A 755 10.49 1.50 17.97
N TYR A 756 10.29 0.19 17.92
CA TYR A 756 11.28 -0.78 18.38
C TYR A 756 11.13 -2.13 17.66
N MET A 757 12.20 -2.92 17.73
CA MET A 757 12.18 -4.31 17.28
C MET A 757 11.81 -5.22 18.46
N VAL A 758 10.75 -6.01 18.29
CA VAL A 758 10.40 -7.10 19.23
C VAL A 758 11.46 -8.18 19.13
N ILE A 759 12.11 -8.48 20.26
CA ILE A 759 13.11 -9.54 20.36
C ILE A 759 12.38 -10.85 20.68
N PRO A 760 12.43 -11.86 19.82
CA PRO A 760 11.79 -13.15 20.08
C PRO A 760 12.36 -13.83 21.33
N SER A 761 11.48 -14.21 22.26
CA SER A 761 11.82 -14.90 23.50
C SER A 761 10.67 -15.80 23.97
N GLU A 762 10.87 -16.55 25.05
CA GLU A 762 9.79 -17.33 25.67
C GLU A 762 8.65 -16.44 26.20
N GLN A 763 8.97 -15.22 26.66
CA GLN A 763 7.96 -14.24 27.07
C GLN A 763 7.21 -13.64 25.87
N GLU A 764 7.87 -13.54 24.72
CA GLU A 764 7.31 -13.04 23.46
C GLU A 764 6.99 -14.20 22.50
N ALA A 765 6.15 -15.14 22.96
CA ALA A 765 5.85 -16.39 22.26
C ALA A 765 5.35 -16.18 20.81
N ASP A 766 4.58 -15.13 20.54
CA ASP A 766 4.10 -14.81 19.20
C ASP A 766 5.23 -14.37 18.26
N ALA A 767 6.21 -13.63 18.77
CA ALA A 767 7.39 -13.24 18.01
C ALA A 767 8.29 -14.47 17.77
N LEU A 768 8.42 -15.35 18.76
CA LEU A 768 9.16 -16.61 18.63
C LEU A 768 8.54 -17.54 17.59
N ASN A 769 7.21 -17.66 17.57
CA ASN A 769 6.50 -18.46 16.56
C ASN A 769 6.65 -17.88 15.15
N ARG A 770 6.55 -16.54 15.00
CA ARG A 770 6.84 -15.86 13.73
C ARG A 770 8.27 -16.14 13.26
N LEU A 771 9.25 -16.06 14.15
CA LEU A 771 10.64 -16.35 13.86
C LEU A 771 10.87 -17.80 13.43
N LYS A 772 10.29 -18.77 14.14
CA LYS A 772 10.39 -20.20 13.77
C LYS A 772 9.79 -20.47 12.40
N ASN A 773 8.64 -19.85 12.08
CA ASN A 773 8.02 -19.99 10.77
C ASN A 773 8.87 -19.35 9.66
N LEU A 774 9.44 -18.18 9.90
CA LEU A 774 10.37 -17.52 8.96
C LEU A 774 11.61 -18.41 8.73
N TYR A 775 12.26 -18.88 9.79
CA TYR A 775 13.41 -19.78 9.70
C TYR A 775 13.09 -21.06 8.92
N LYS A 776 11.95 -21.69 9.21
CA LYS A 776 11.51 -22.90 8.48
C LYS A 776 11.26 -22.62 7.00
N LYS A 777 10.61 -21.49 6.69
CA LYS A 777 10.37 -21.06 5.30
C LYS A 777 11.68 -20.85 4.55
N GLU A 778 12.63 -20.13 5.14
CA GLU A 778 13.93 -19.85 4.53
C GLU A 778 14.74 -21.13 4.28
N THR A 779 14.77 -22.02 5.26
CA THR A 779 15.46 -23.32 5.14
C THR A 779 14.83 -24.17 4.02
N ALA A 780 13.50 -24.25 3.98
CA ALA A 780 12.78 -25.00 2.95
C ALA A 780 12.91 -24.36 1.56
N MET A 781 12.93 -23.03 1.46
CA MET A 781 13.20 -22.32 0.21
C MET A 781 14.61 -22.62 -0.32
N ALA A 782 15.63 -22.61 0.56
CA ALA A 782 16.99 -22.96 0.16
C ALA A 782 17.10 -24.40 -0.34
N ALA A 783 16.42 -25.35 0.34
CA ALA A 783 16.34 -26.74 -0.11
C ALA A 783 15.62 -26.88 -1.46
N ALA A 784 14.48 -26.19 -1.63
CA ALA A 784 13.72 -26.17 -2.88
C ALA A 784 14.54 -25.60 -4.04
N LEU A 785 15.33 -24.54 -3.81
CA LEU A 785 16.24 -23.99 -4.82
C LEU A 785 17.30 -25.00 -5.25
N LYS A 786 17.89 -25.72 -4.29
CA LYS A 786 18.88 -26.76 -4.60
C LYS A 786 18.25 -27.86 -5.47
N ILE A 787 17.08 -28.37 -5.06
CA ILE A 787 16.32 -29.38 -5.83
C ILE A 787 15.99 -28.86 -7.24
N ALA A 788 15.55 -27.60 -7.34
CA ALA A 788 15.23 -26.96 -8.60
C ALA A 788 16.45 -26.90 -9.53
N ASN A 789 17.60 -26.46 -9.03
CA ASN A 789 18.84 -26.40 -9.82
C ASN A 789 19.32 -27.80 -10.25
N ASP A 790 19.30 -28.79 -9.35
CA ASP A 790 19.70 -30.16 -9.66
C ASP A 790 18.79 -30.77 -10.76
N LYS A 791 17.48 -30.51 -10.69
CA LYS A 791 16.51 -30.92 -11.72
C LYS A 791 16.72 -30.22 -13.04
N VAL A 792 16.93 -28.91 -13.06
CA VAL A 792 17.23 -28.15 -14.29
C VAL A 792 18.47 -28.73 -14.97
N ALA A 793 19.53 -29.00 -14.21
CA ALA A 793 20.76 -29.58 -14.74
C ALA A 793 20.53 -30.99 -15.32
N ALA A 794 19.80 -31.85 -14.61
CA ALA A 794 19.49 -33.21 -15.07
C ALA A 794 18.61 -33.21 -16.33
N ILE A 795 17.52 -32.44 -16.34
CA ILE A 795 16.58 -32.36 -17.48
C ILE A 795 17.30 -31.79 -18.70
N ASN A 796 18.03 -30.68 -18.56
CA ASN A 796 18.73 -30.06 -19.69
C ASN A 796 19.83 -30.95 -20.27
N LYS A 797 20.47 -31.79 -19.46
CA LYS A 797 21.44 -32.78 -19.93
C LYS A 797 20.78 -33.80 -20.86
N GLU A 798 19.61 -34.33 -20.50
CA GLU A 798 18.86 -35.29 -21.33
C GLU A 798 18.26 -34.63 -22.58
N LEU A 799 17.75 -33.40 -22.46
CA LEU A 799 17.26 -32.61 -23.62
C LEU A 799 18.38 -32.34 -24.62
N ALA A 800 19.59 -31.99 -24.14
CA ALA A 800 20.75 -31.81 -25.00
C ALA A 800 21.19 -33.11 -25.71
N ALA A 801 20.85 -34.28 -25.14
CA ALA A 801 21.06 -35.59 -25.77
C ALA A 801 19.92 -35.99 -26.74
N GLY A 802 18.92 -35.12 -26.96
CA GLY A 802 17.81 -35.34 -27.90
C GLY A 802 16.58 -36.03 -27.31
N ALA A 803 16.46 -36.13 -25.98
CA ALA A 803 15.24 -36.63 -25.34
C ALA A 803 14.07 -35.63 -25.50
N THR A 804 12.83 -36.13 -25.47
CA THR A 804 11.64 -35.25 -25.33
C THR A 804 11.53 -34.76 -23.90
N LEU A 805 10.77 -33.67 -23.68
CA LEU A 805 10.56 -33.11 -22.34
C LEU A 805 9.94 -34.14 -21.38
N GLU A 806 8.96 -34.92 -21.84
CA GLU A 806 8.30 -35.93 -21.00
C GLU A 806 9.28 -37.01 -20.55
N LYS A 807 10.20 -37.42 -21.45
CA LYS A 807 11.23 -38.41 -21.13
C LYS A 807 12.31 -37.83 -20.21
N ALA A 808 12.74 -36.60 -20.46
CA ALA A 808 13.78 -35.92 -19.69
C ALA A 808 13.31 -35.56 -18.26
N ALA A 809 12.04 -35.15 -18.12
CA ALA A 809 11.43 -34.77 -16.85
C ALA A 809 10.93 -35.97 -16.03
N GLY A 810 10.70 -37.13 -16.66
CA GLY A 810 10.23 -38.33 -15.99
C GLY A 810 8.88 -38.12 -15.29
N ASN A 811 8.87 -38.12 -13.96
CA ASN A 811 7.65 -37.91 -13.16
C ASN A 811 7.27 -36.43 -13.00
N ASP A 812 8.16 -35.51 -13.35
CA ASP A 812 7.94 -34.07 -13.20
C ASP A 812 7.08 -33.56 -14.36
N LYS A 813 5.80 -33.36 -14.10
CA LYS A 813 4.85 -32.87 -15.11
C LYS A 813 5.01 -31.38 -15.32
N PHE A 814 5.31 -30.99 -16.56
CA PHE A 814 5.29 -29.61 -17.03
C PHE A 814 3.90 -29.25 -17.52
N ILE A 815 3.35 -28.15 -17.02
CA ILE A 815 2.02 -27.66 -17.34
C ILE A 815 2.17 -26.48 -18.32
N PRO A 816 1.57 -26.54 -19.52
CA PRO A 816 1.57 -25.43 -20.47
C PRO A 816 0.89 -24.19 -19.87
N VAL A 817 1.54 -23.04 -20.03
CA VAL A 817 0.94 -21.75 -19.69
C VAL A 817 0.02 -21.34 -20.83
N LYS A 818 -1.20 -20.92 -20.49
CA LYS A 818 -2.25 -20.71 -21.49
C LYS A 818 -1.90 -19.58 -22.47
N ASP A 819 -1.47 -18.45 -21.92
CA ASP A 819 -1.14 -17.26 -22.69
C ASP A 819 0.39 -17.17 -22.88
N GLU A 820 0.85 -16.70 -24.04
CA GLU A 820 2.26 -16.37 -24.22
C GLU A 820 2.69 -15.31 -23.22
N ILE A 821 3.91 -15.40 -22.71
CA ILE A 821 4.46 -14.42 -21.77
C ILE A 821 5.24 -13.37 -22.56
N ASP A 822 4.98 -12.09 -22.32
CA ASP A 822 5.74 -10.99 -22.86
C ASP A 822 5.82 -9.82 -21.86
N PHE A 823 6.56 -8.77 -22.22
CA PHE A 823 6.72 -7.59 -21.37
C PHE A 823 5.40 -6.88 -21.05
N GLN A 824 4.38 -6.97 -21.92
CA GLN A 824 3.12 -6.26 -21.77
C GLN A 824 2.12 -7.00 -20.88
N ASN A 825 2.11 -8.34 -20.90
CA ASN A 825 1.09 -9.15 -20.23
C ASN A 825 1.57 -9.86 -18.95
N ILE A 826 2.87 -9.85 -18.66
CA ILE A 826 3.43 -10.63 -17.55
C ILE A 826 2.84 -10.29 -16.18
N TYR A 827 2.54 -9.01 -15.91
CA TYR A 827 2.00 -8.57 -14.61
C TYR A 827 0.54 -8.98 -14.37
N GLY A 828 -0.18 -9.40 -15.42
CA GLY A 828 -1.57 -9.86 -15.34
C GLY A 828 -1.70 -11.38 -15.15
N ASN A 829 -0.62 -12.14 -15.36
CA ASN A 829 -0.69 -13.60 -15.38
C ASN A 829 -0.66 -14.20 -13.97
N ARG A 830 -1.84 -14.48 -13.41
CA ARG A 830 -2.01 -15.07 -12.09
C ARG A 830 -1.67 -16.57 -12.02
N GLU A 831 -1.50 -17.25 -13.16
CA GLU A 831 -1.22 -18.70 -13.19
C GLU A 831 0.18 -19.02 -12.65
N LEU A 832 1.14 -18.11 -12.84
CA LEU A 832 2.56 -18.36 -12.54
C LEU A 832 2.96 -18.06 -11.08
N ASN A 833 2.19 -17.24 -10.35
CA ASN A 833 2.43 -16.86 -8.93
C ASN A 833 3.91 -16.51 -8.61
N VAL A 834 4.58 -15.83 -9.54
CA VAL A 834 5.98 -15.43 -9.42
C VAL A 834 6.10 -14.15 -8.59
N ARG A 835 7.11 -14.08 -7.70
CA ARG A 835 7.35 -12.88 -6.88
C ARG A 835 7.99 -11.74 -7.70
N ASP A 836 8.93 -12.11 -8.57
CA ASP A 836 9.70 -11.18 -9.41
C ASP A 836 9.48 -11.50 -10.89
N HIS A 837 8.55 -10.77 -11.51
CA HIS A 837 8.22 -10.93 -12.92
C HIS A 837 9.39 -10.53 -13.84
N GLN A 838 10.26 -9.61 -13.43
CA GLN A 838 11.45 -9.26 -14.21
C GLN A 838 12.46 -10.40 -14.19
N ALA A 839 12.62 -11.08 -13.06
CA ALA A 839 13.46 -12.28 -12.98
C ALA A 839 12.97 -13.39 -13.91
N LEU A 840 11.65 -13.55 -14.09
CA LEU A 840 11.08 -14.48 -15.07
C LEU A 840 11.44 -14.08 -16.51
N LEU A 841 11.15 -12.83 -16.91
CA LEU A 841 11.49 -12.37 -18.27
C LEU A 841 12.98 -12.53 -18.57
N LYS A 842 13.83 -12.18 -17.61
CA LYS A 842 15.28 -12.33 -17.76
C LYS A 842 15.69 -13.79 -17.90
N ALA A 843 15.10 -14.70 -17.12
CA ALA A 843 15.35 -16.13 -17.25
C ALA A 843 14.92 -16.69 -18.63
N LEU A 844 13.81 -16.19 -19.18
CA LEU A 844 13.32 -16.57 -20.52
C LEU A 844 14.18 -15.98 -21.64
N HIS A 845 14.52 -14.69 -21.55
CA HIS A 845 15.36 -13.98 -22.52
C HIS A 845 16.78 -14.55 -22.60
N LEU A 846 17.36 -14.95 -21.47
CA LEU A 846 18.67 -15.62 -21.43
C LEU A 846 18.59 -17.14 -21.69
N GLY A 847 17.38 -17.72 -21.62
CA GLY A 847 17.13 -19.14 -21.75
C GLY A 847 17.20 -19.63 -23.20
N LYS A 848 17.71 -20.85 -23.43
CA LYS A 848 17.73 -21.46 -24.77
C LYS A 848 16.38 -22.08 -25.10
N GLU A 849 15.90 -21.90 -26.34
CA GLU A 849 14.72 -22.63 -26.82
C GLU A 849 14.92 -24.15 -26.74
N GLY A 850 13.87 -24.86 -26.34
CA GLY A 850 13.90 -26.30 -26.09
C GLY A 850 14.65 -26.71 -24.82
N ALA A 851 14.91 -25.77 -23.90
CA ALA A 851 15.55 -26.04 -22.62
C ALA A 851 14.73 -25.47 -21.45
N VAL A 852 14.99 -26.02 -20.26
CA VAL A 852 14.50 -25.46 -18.99
C VAL A 852 15.42 -24.32 -18.56
N THR A 853 14.86 -23.16 -18.24
CA THR A 853 15.62 -21.97 -17.82
C THR A 853 16.08 -22.08 -16.37
N THR A 854 16.74 -21.03 -15.88
CA THR A 854 17.04 -20.91 -14.44
C THR A 854 15.74 -20.93 -13.61
N PRO A 855 15.71 -21.57 -12.44
CA PRO A 855 14.55 -21.55 -11.57
C PRO A 855 14.14 -20.13 -11.17
N VAL A 856 12.84 -19.87 -11.13
CA VAL A 856 12.30 -18.55 -10.77
C VAL A 856 11.52 -18.64 -9.46
N LYS A 857 11.82 -17.74 -8.52
CA LYS A 857 11.26 -17.76 -7.17
C LYS A 857 9.77 -17.40 -7.16
N THR A 858 8.99 -18.17 -6.40
CA THR A 858 7.57 -17.92 -6.10
C THR A 858 7.39 -17.67 -4.59
N ASN A 859 6.15 -17.46 -4.16
CA ASN A 859 5.82 -17.35 -2.73
C ASN A 859 6.06 -18.64 -1.94
N ASN A 860 5.98 -19.81 -2.60
CA ASN A 860 6.00 -21.14 -1.97
C ASN A 860 7.06 -22.10 -2.53
N GLY A 861 8.09 -21.59 -3.20
CA GLY A 861 9.16 -22.40 -3.79
C GLY A 861 9.65 -21.79 -5.10
N TYR A 862 9.81 -22.61 -6.13
CA TYR A 862 10.34 -22.20 -7.43
C TYR A 862 9.51 -22.78 -8.57
N ILE A 863 9.42 -22.08 -9.68
CA ILE A 863 9.02 -22.67 -10.95
C ILE A 863 10.25 -22.96 -11.82
N LEU A 864 10.13 -23.99 -12.64
CA LEU A 864 11.04 -24.35 -13.70
C LEU A 864 10.38 -24.03 -15.04
N PRO A 865 10.67 -22.88 -15.67
CA PRO A 865 10.16 -22.57 -16.98
C PRO A 865 10.87 -23.40 -18.05
N PHE A 866 10.12 -24.13 -18.86
CA PHE A 866 10.60 -24.73 -20.10
C PHE A 866 10.24 -23.81 -21.26
N LEU A 867 11.25 -23.32 -21.98
CA LEU A 867 11.05 -22.43 -23.11
C LEU A 867 10.75 -23.24 -24.36
N GLU A 868 9.47 -23.32 -24.74
CA GLU A 868 9.04 -24.04 -25.94
C GLU A 868 9.38 -23.28 -27.22
N LYS A 869 9.10 -21.96 -27.20
CA LYS A 869 9.27 -21.10 -28.36
C LYS A 869 9.45 -19.65 -27.91
N ARG A 870 10.36 -18.95 -28.57
CA ARG A 870 10.59 -17.52 -28.50
C ARG A 870 10.22 -16.91 -29.84
N THR A 871 9.44 -15.83 -29.81
CA THR A 871 9.04 -15.10 -31.02
C THR A 871 9.33 -13.62 -30.82
N VAL A 872 10.05 -12.99 -31.75
CA VAL A 872 10.18 -11.53 -31.76
C VAL A 872 9.01 -10.96 -32.55
N LYS A 873 8.24 -10.05 -31.94
CA LYS A 873 7.12 -9.41 -32.62
C LYS A 873 7.64 -8.49 -33.74
N ASP A 874 7.15 -8.70 -34.97
CA ASP A 874 7.51 -7.90 -36.17
C ASP A 874 6.29 -7.15 -36.73
N THR A 875 5.51 -6.53 -35.84
CA THR A 875 4.42 -5.62 -36.22
C THR A 875 4.93 -4.19 -36.37
N ASP A 876 4.21 -3.32 -37.08
CA ASP A 876 4.59 -1.90 -37.19
C ASP A 876 4.64 -1.21 -35.81
N GLU A 877 3.74 -1.60 -34.91
CA GLU A 877 3.77 -1.18 -33.50
C GLU A 877 5.04 -1.65 -32.79
N ALA A 878 5.47 -2.90 -33.01
CA ALA A 878 6.70 -3.43 -32.42
C ALA A 878 7.95 -2.73 -32.98
N LYS A 879 7.97 -2.36 -34.25
CA LYS A 879 9.07 -1.56 -34.85
C LYS A 879 9.15 -0.16 -34.25
N SER A 880 8.00 0.52 -34.11
CA SER A 880 7.94 1.81 -33.43
C SER A 880 8.42 1.71 -31.98
N LEU A 881 7.99 0.66 -31.27
CA LEU A 881 8.44 0.40 -29.90
C LEU A 881 9.95 0.09 -29.85
N ALA A 882 10.48 -0.67 -30.81
CA ALA A 882 11.91 -0.97 -30.94
C ALA A 882 12.75 0.30 -31.05
N GLU A 883 12.34 1.26 -31.89
CA GLU A 883 13.03 2.55 -32.05
C GLU A 883 12.98 3.39 -30.76
N GLN A 884 11.85 3.40 -30.07
CA GLN A 884 11.70 4.09 -28.78
C GLN A 884 12.60 3.46 -27.71
N ILE A 885 12.65 2.13 -27.63
CA ILE A 885 13.52 1.42 -26.67
C ILE A 885 14.98 1.65 -27.02
N LYS A 886 15.35 1.56 -28.31
CA LYS A 886 16.72 1.79 -28.77
C LYS A 886 17.18 3.20 -28.43
N SER A 887 16.37 4.21 -28.72
CA SER A 887 16.70 5.61 -28.37
C SER A 887 16.77 5.84 -26.86
N SER A 888 15.87 5.23 -26.09
CA SER A 888 15.88 5.29 -24.63
C SER A 888 17.13 4.63 -24.03
N LYS A 889 17.45 3.38 -24.42
CA LYS A 889 18.65 2.66 -23.97
C LYS A 889 19.93 3.38 -24.39
N LEU A 890 19.97 3.95 -25.60
CA LEU A 890 21.11 4.74 -26.06
C LEU A 890 21.32 5.95 -25.15
N ARG A 891 20.26 6.72 -24.90
CA ARG A 891 20.32 7.88 -24.01
C ARG A 891 20.76 7.49 -22.60
N GLN A 892 20.26 6.39 -22.05
CA GLN A 892 20.67 5.88 -20.74
C GLN A 892 22.15 5.51 -20.70
N LYS A 893 22.65 4.76 -21.69
CA LYS A 893 24.08 4.40 -21.80
C LYS A 893 24.97 5.64 -21.93
N GLN A 894 24.56 6.60 -22.77
CA GLN A 894 25.26 7.87 -22.94
C GLN A 894 25.32 8.65 -21.63
N GLN A 895 24.19 8.80 -20.93
CA GLN A 895 24.13 9.48 -19.65
C GLN A 895 24.99 8.79 -18.58
N LYS A 896 25.00 7.45 -18.53
CA LYS A 896 25.88 6.69 -17.64
C LYS A 896 27.35 6.97 -17.94
N ARG A 897 27.74 6.91 -19.22
CA ARG A 897 29.12 7.18 -19.64
C ARG A 897 29.57 8.60 -19.27
N LEU A 898 28.69 9.58 -19.46
CA LEU A 898 28.95 10.97 -19.07
C LEU A 898 29.05 11.14 -17.55
N SER A 899 28.16 10.49 -16.80
CA SER A 899 28.20 10.49 -15.34
C SER A 899 29.53 9.93 -14.82
N ASP A 900 29.95 8.77 -15.32
CA ASP A 900 31.23 8.15 -14.96
C ASP A 900 32.43 9.04 -15.31
N PHE A 901 32.38 9.67 -16.49
CA PHE A 901 33.40 10.61 -16.95
C PHE A 901 33.51 11.85 -16.03
N TYR A 902 32.40 12.51 -15.70
CA TYR A 902 32.44 13.67 -14.82
C TYR A 902 32.79 13.31 -13.36
N ALA A 903 32.43 12.12 -12.89
CA ALA A 903 32.87 11.62 -11.58
C ALA A 903 34.39 11.37 -11.53
N GLN A 904 34.98 10.90 -12.63
CA GLN A 904 36.43 10.82 -12.77
C GLN A 904 37.07 12.21 -12.72
N LEU A 905 36.56 13.17 -13.49
CA LEU A 905 37.07 14.56 -13.48
C LEU A 905 36.95 15.21 -12.10
N GLU A 906 35.90 14.90 -11.33
CA GLU A 906 35.74 15.36 -9.96
C GLU A 906 36.85 14.86 -9.04
N THR A 907 37.23 13.60 -9.19
CA THR A 907 38.31 13.01 -8.42
C THR A 907 39.66 13.63 -8.81
N GLU A 908 39.90 13.80 -10.12
CA GLU A 908 41.12 14.41 -10.66
C GLU A 908 41.26 15.89 -10.31
N SER A 909 40.14 16.61 -10.18
CA SER A 909 40.16 18.03 -9.88
C SER A 909 40.61 18.37 -8.46
N ASN A 910 40.59 17.38 -7.54
CA ASN A 910 40.95 17.54 -6.13
C ASN A 910 40.35 18.83 -5.55
N THR A 911 39.07 19.07 -5.84
CA THR A 911 38.38 20.31 -5.49
C THR A 911 38.23 20.39 -3.97
N LYS A 912 38.75 21.45 -3.37
CA LYS A 912 38.63 21.74 -1.94
C LYS A 912 37.81 23.00 -1.77
N LEU A 913 36.54 22.85 -1.41
CA LEU A 913 35.67 23.98 -1.09
C LEU A 913 35.90 24.45 0.36
N VAL A 914 35.55 25.70 0.65
CA VAL A 914 35.58 26.22 2.03
C VAL A 914 34.46 25.59 2.87
N GLU A 915 34.69 25.40 4.17
CA GLU A 915 33.79 24.67 5.09
C GLU A 915 32.34 25.18 5.10
N GLU A 916 32.14 26.49 4.94
CA GLU A 916 30.82 27.13 4.87
C GLU A 916 29.97 26.62 3.70
N LEU A 917 30.59 26.16 2.61
CA LEU A 917 29.92 25.59 1.43
C LEU A 917 29.74 24.06 1.52
N ILE A 918 30.30 23.42 2.54
CA ILE A 918 30.24 21.95 2.75
C ILE A 918 29.09 21.57 3.69
N ARG A 919 28.69 22.47 4.61
CA ARG A 919 27.66 22.22 5.64
C ARG A 919 26.20 22.20 5.14
N GLU A 920 25.94 22.52 3.87
CA GLU A 920 24.59 22.47 3.26
C GLU A 920 24.26 21.12 2.57
N LYS A 921 25.04 20.06 2.82
CA LYS A 921 24.85 18.71 2.24
C LYS A 921 23.91 17.81 3.02
#